data_AF-A0A6I0E1Q6-F1
#
_entry.id   AF-A0A6I0E1Q6-F1
#
_cell.length_a   1.000
_cell.length_b   1.000
_cell.length_c   1.000
_cell.angle_alpha   90.00
_cell.angle_beta   90.00
_cell.angle_gamma   90.00
#
_symmetry.space_group_name_H-M   'P 1'
#
loop_
_entity.id
_entity.type
_entity.pdbx_description
1 polymer ?
#
loop_
_entity_poly.entity_id
_entity_poly.type
_entity_poly.pdbx_seq_one_letter_code
_entity_poly.pdbx_strand_id
1 'polypeptide(L)'
;MPFDSTITPIFALTIQPHRQLGLMLGAHFIMESDSSDIFQIKENLLAESLAKNETKLADNHKEIIKHLNDITEKALQKHFAKNAKSVVDFLSSLSKDEQLSQYIRSYIERRIAKCIDIAANTNVPIFIRDKNANSLYSERKLNIELEIAQPLFRFERNADEFKYSISASCNGKKIKIEIGNSEVITNEPCIVRIGNKIYRFNGIDGKKLSPFVNKSHITIPKTAEQKYMETFVLSTIRNQLVEAVGFDIVEEKVDGKAFLTLEERLSGDACLTLNYQYNNRTYLANASLVNEVYLKLDDGNYTFTKFSRNEVWEKSIVNTLVNHLQLKKVSDAEFIPTEVDVMSTDTLHILVEWINTNSEKLESLGIAIKQAYVNRDFYLKTFQLDLSAKSEEDWFDLYGRVKLGDFEIPFIYLKKHIVKGNREFVLPNAQIFVLPEIWFTKYKPLFLMGKESDEKLKVSKSLFNILVDNQIDAPEAKALNTKFSQSQIEGVSIPHNLNATLRDYQVQGYCWLNLLYQNAMNGCLADDMGLGKTLQTLAMLQFASNHPEKSIKTSLIVVPTSLVHNWLKEANRFTPDQNVFVYTGAQRTKSASLLQKYDIVITTYGIIRNDIDFFKDLKFNYVILDESQTIKNPFSKIYRSVLLLKANHYLTLSGTPIENSLSDLWSQLNFLNRGMLGSLKSFRDEYIIPIEKSADTEKERQLKHLIEPLILRRTKEQVAKDLPPLTEQIIYCDMSDAQQEVYEKEKSMIRNSIIESIEQVGVEKSSISILTGLMRLRQIANHPALLDDYATLDSGKFDEVTRSIENIIAEKHKILVFSSFVKHLEQVEDYLKQE
;
A
#
# COMPACT_ATOMS: atom_id res chain seq x y z
N MET A 1 -12.53 -5.83 -83.57
CA MET A 1 -11.08 -5.84 -83.86
C MET A 1 -10.35 -5.84 -82.53
N PRO A 2 -9.46 -6.82 -82.26
CA PRO A 2 -8.61 -6.79 -81.09
C PRO A 2 -7.47 -5.80 -81.36
N PHE A 3 -7.24 -4.85 -80.46
CA PHE A 3 -6.04 -4.02 -80.47
C PHE A 3 -5.04 -4.54 -79.43
N ASP A 4 -3.77 -4.36 -79.78
CA ASP A 4 -2.54 -4.88 -79.21
C ASP A 4 -2.42 -4.93 -77.68
N SER A 5 -1.76 -5.98 -77.24
CA SER A 5 -1.48 -6.36 -75.85
C SER A 5 -0.09 -5.92 -75.37
N THR A 6 0.30 -4.66 -75.59
CA THR A 6 1.66 -4.19 -75.22
C THR A 6 1.75 -2.88 -74.43
N ILE A 7 0.65 -2.20 -74.11
CA ILE A 7 0.69 -0.95 -73.30
C ILE A 7 -0.12 -1.13 -72.01
N THR A 8 0.57 -1.07 -70.86
CA THR A 8 -0.04 -1.19 -69.54
C THR A 8 -0.65 0.16 -69.14
N PRO A 9 -1.93 0.22 -68.70
CA PRO A 9 -2.54 1.48 -68.27
C PRO A 9 -1.85 2.03 -67.01
N ILE A 10 -1.58 3.34 -67.00
CA ILE A 10 -0.92 4.05 -65.91
C ILE A 10 -1.99 4.57 -64.95
N PHE A 11 -1.81 4.37 -63.64
CA PHE A 11 -2.65 4.99 -62.61
C PHE A 11 -2.25 6.46 -62.47
N ALA A 12 -3.20 7.37 -62.63
CA ALA A 12 -2.97 8.81 -62.55
C ALA A 12 -4.07 9.52 -61.77
N LEU A 13 -3.70 10.62 -61.12
CA LEU A 13 -4.63 11.53 -60.47
C LEU A 13 -4.90 12.75 -61.34
N THR A 14 -6.09 13.32 -61.22
CA THR A 14 -6.43 14.61 -61.82
C THR A 14 -6.93 15.57 -60.76
N ILE A 15 -6.49 16.82 -60.83
CA ILE A 15 -7.09 17.93 -60.08
C ILE A 15 -8.13 18.57 -60.99
N GLN A 16 -9.37 18.66 -60.50
CA GLN A 16 -10.49 19.19 -61.27
C GLN A 16 -11.41 20.07 -60.39
N PRO A 17 -11.97 21.17 -60.94
CA PRO A 17 -12.89 22.02 -60.21
C PRO A 17 -14.27 21.36 -60.06
N HIS A 18 -14.78 21.34 -58.83
CA HIS A 18 -16.15 20.96 -58.52
C HIS A 18 -17.01 22.18 -58.22
N ARG A 19 -18.22 22.23 -58.80
CA ARG A 19 -19.11 23.41 -58.76
C ARG A 19 -19.43 23.90 -57.34
N GLN A 20 -19.53 22.98 -56.37
CA GLN A 20 -19.94 23.29 -54.99
C GLN A 20 -18.97 22.81 -53.91
N LEU A 21 -17.94 22.03 -54.27
CA LEU A 21 -16.99 21.44 -53.30
C LEU A 21 -15.56 22.00 -53.44
N GLY A 22 -15.35 22.90 -54.41
CA GLY A 22 -14.04 23.43 -54.76
C GLY A 22 -13.20 22.42 -55.54
N LEU A 23 -11.87 22.51 -55.43
CA LEU A 23 -10.96 21.56 -56.08
C LEU A 23 -11.11 20.17 -55.48
N MET A 24 -11.20 19.17 -56.36
CA MET A 24 -11.32 17.75 -56.04
C MET A 24 -10.26 16.95 -56.81
N LEU A 25 -9.90 15.79 -56.26
CA LEU A 25 -9.07 14.80 -56.94
C LEU A 25 -9.93 13.71 -57.58
N GLY A 26 -9.58 13.31 -58.80
CA GLY A 26 -10.09 12.12 -59.48
C GLY A 26 -8.97 11.10 -59.73
N ALA A 27 -9.28 9.82 -59.68
CA ALA A 27 -8.35 8.74 -60.02
C ALA A 27 -8.75 8.08 -61.36
N HIS A 28 -7.75 7.79 -62.19
CA HIS A 28 -7.96 7.30 -63.55
C HIS A 28 -6.92 6.27 -63.95
N PHE A 29 -7.31 5.34 -64.82
CA PHE A 29 -6.37 4.64 -65.70
C PHE A 29 -6.24 5.40 -67.00
N ILE A 30 -5.01 5.76 -67.36
CA ILE A 30 -4.67 6.50 -68.58
C ILE A 30 -3.76 5.66 -69.48
N MET A 31 -3.84 5.90 -70.78
CA MET A 31 -2.90 5.34 -71.77
C MET A 31 -2.31 6.46 -72.61
N GLU A 32 -1.02 6.38 -72.89
CA GLU A 32 -0.35 7.26 -73.85
C GLU A 32 -0.86 6.97 -75.26
N SER A 33 -1.10 8.02 -76.04
CA SER A 33 -1.45 7.91 -77.47
C SER A 33 -0.18 7.86 -78.34
N ASP A 34 -0.32 7.49 -79.62
CA ASP A 34 0.82 7.41 -80.57
C ASP A 34 1.58 8.75 -80.74
N SER A 35 1.00 9.87 -80.29
CA SER A 35 1.70 11.14 -80.05
C SER A 35 2.10 11.26 -78.58
N SER A 36 3.40 11.43 -78.31
CA SER A 36 4.04 11.46 -76.98
C SER A 36 3.56 12.54 -75.99
N ASP A 37 2.62 13.39 -76.40
CA ASP A 37 2.15 14.55 -75.63
C ASP A 37 0.71 14.43 -75.12
N ILE A 38 0.00 13.34 -75.44
CA ILE A 38 -1.41 13.16 -75.07
C ILE A 38 -1.66 11.78 -74.42
N PHE A 39 -2.32 11.79 -73.26
CA PHE A 39 -2.84 10.61 -72.56
C PHE A 39 -4.37 10.55 -72.64
N GLN A 40 -4.93 9.41 -73.05
CA GLN A 40 -6.37 9.18 -73.04
C GLN A 40 -6.82 8.54 -71.73
N ILE A 41 -7.90 9.07 -71.12
CA ILE A 41 -8.55 8.46 -69.96
C ILE A 41 -9.34 7.24 -70.44
N LYS A 42 -8.95 6.05 -69.95
CA LYS A 42 -9.62 4.78 -70.30
C LYS A 42 -10.68 4.40 -69.29
N GLU A 43 -10.42 4.64 -68.01
CA GLU A 43 -11.36 4.32 -66.93
C GLU A 43 -11.26 5.37 -65.81
N ASN A 44 -12.42 5.81 -65.30
CA ASN A 44 -12.50 6.56 -64.05
C ASN A 44 -12.61 5.55 -62.89
N LEU A 45 -11.76 5.68 -61.89
CA LEU A 45 -11.67 4.73 -60.79
C LEU A 45 -12.47 5.24 -59.58
N LEU A 46 -13.53 4.50 -59.23
CA LEU A 46 -14.37 4.72 -58.05
C LEU A 46 -14.40 3.44 -57.18
N ALA A 47 -15.09 3.46 -56.03
CA ALA A 47 -15.23 2.30 -55.13
C ALA A 47 -15.62 1.00 -55.84
N GLU A 48 -16.57 1.09 -56.78
CA GLU A 48 -17.09 -0.04 -57.55
C GLU A 48 -16.02 -0.64 -58.49
N SER A 49 -14.98 0.12 -58.84
CA SER A 49 -13.85 -0.30 -59.66
C SER A 49 -12.80 -1.12 -58.90
N LEU A 50 -12.79 -1.09 -57.55
CA LEU A 50 -11.82 -1.84 -56.72
C LEU A 50 -11.98 -3.36 -56.90
N ALA A 51 -13.21 -3.87 -56.87
CA ALA A 51 -13.50 -5.30 -57.04
C ALA A 51 -13.21 -5.80 -58.46
N LYS A 52 -13.30 -4.92 -59.47
CA LYS A 52 -13.09 -5.26 -60.88
C LYS A 52 -11.61 -5.23 -61.31
N ASN A 53 -10.79 -4.45 -60.61
CA ASN A 53 -9.38 -4.19 -60.95
C ASN A 53 -8.40 -4.56 -59.82
N GLU A 54 -8.80 -5.41 -58.88
CA GLU A 54 -8.06 -5.70 -57.64
C GLU A 54 -6.64 -6.24 -57.87
N THR A 55 -6.43 -7.02 -58.94
CA THR A 55 -5.13 -7.58 -59.33
C THR A 55 -4.23 -6.60 -60.09
N LYS A 56 -4.74 -5.43 -60.50
CA LYS A 56 -4.01 -4.41 -61.29
C LYS A 56 -3.64 -3.17 -60.47
N LEU A 57 -4.08 -3.06 -59.22
CA LEU A 57 -3.84 -1.92 -58.35
C LEU A 57 -2.83 -2.28 -57.26
N ALA A 58 -1.76 -1.51 -57.15
CA ALA A 58 -0.85 -1.57 -56.00
C ALA A 58 -1.52 -1.03 -54.74
N ASP A 59 -0.99 -1.37 -53.56
CA ASP A 59 -1.64 -1.05 -52.27
C ASP A 59 -1.77 0.46 -52.02
N ASN A 60 -0.79 1.26 -52.45
CA ASN A 60 -0.85 2.71 -52.45
C ASN A 60 -2.00 3.25 -53.34
N HIS A 61 -2.26 2.64 -54.50
CA HIS A 61 -3.38 3.04 -55.36
C HIS A 61 -4.73 2.71 -54.69
N LYS A 62 -4.83 1.56 -54.01
CA LYS A 62 -6.03 1.17 -53.25
C LYS A 62 -6.31 2.15 -52.10
N GLU A 63 -5.26 2.57 -51.38
CA GLU A 63 -5.36 3.55 -50.31
C GLU A 63 -5.81 4.93 -50.82
N ILE A 64 -5.25 5.39 -51.94
CA ILE A 64 -5.70 6.62 -52.62
C ILE A 64 -7.19 6.52 -52.99
N ILE A 65 -7.63 5.44 -53.64
CA ILE A 65 -9.03 5.25 -54.03
C ILE A 65 -9.95 5.24 -52.79
N LYS A 66 -9.53 4.62 -51.68
CA LYS A 66 -10.28 4.62 -50.42
C LYS A 66 -10.53 6.05 -49.91
N HIS A 67 -9.49 6.88 -49.87
CA HIS A 67 -9.61 8.29 -49.47
C HIS A 67 -10.47 9.12 -50.43
N LEU A 68 -10.38 8.88 -51.74
CA LEU A 68 -11.24 9.55 -52.72
C LEU A 68 -12.70 9.13 -52.62
N ASN A 69 -12.98 7.88 -52.25
CA ASN A 69 -14.35 7.39 -52.05
C ASN A 69 -15.04 8.08 -50.87
N ASP A 70 -14.30 8.32 -49.78
CA ASP A 70 -14.81 9.03 -48.59
C ASP A 70 -15.27 10.47 -48.89
N ILE A 71 -14.79 11.06 -50.00
CA ILE A 71 -15.09 12.43 -50.42
C ILE A 71 -15.98 12.50 -51.67
N THR A 72 -16.56 11.38 -52.11
CA THR A 72 -17.60 11.38 -53.14
C THR A 72 -18.88 12.06 -52.62
N GLU A 73 -19.67 12.64 -53.53
CA GLU A 73 -20.90 13.35 -53.13
C GLU A 73 -21.86 12.49 -52.29
N LYS A 74 -22.01 11.20 -52.64
CA LYS A 74 -22.82 10.22 -51.90
C LYS A 74 -22.24 9.91 -50.51
N ALA A 75 -20.91 9.74 -50.40
CA ALA A 75 -20.27 9.46 -49.12
C ALA A 75 -20.35 10.67 -48.18
N LEU A 76 -20.13 11.88 -48.70
CA LEU A 76 -20.27 13.12 -47.95
C LEU A 76 -21.71 13.33 -47.47
N GLN A 77 -22.72 13.11 -48.33
CA GLN A 77 -24.12 13.14 -47.91
C GLN A 77 -24.37 12.15 -46.76
N LYS A 78 -23.94 10.89 -46.90
CA LYS A 78 -24.14 9.84 -45.88
C LYS A 78 -23.45 10.17 -44.55
N HIS A 79 -22.31 10.85 -44.60
CA HIS A 79 -21.52 11.17 -43.42
C HIS A 79 -22.02 12.42 -42.70
N PHE A 80 -22.36 13.48 -43.43
CA PHE A 80 -22.67 14.80 -42.86
C PHE A 80 -24.14 15.21 -42.93
N ALA A 81 -24.96 14.57 -43.76
CA ALA A 81 -26.35 14.94 -43.97
C ALA A 81 -27.24 13.70 -44.22
N LYS A 82 -27.28 12.78 -43.24
CA LYS A 82 -28.05 11.53 -43.30
C LYS A 82 -29.55 11.72 -43.62
N ASN A 83 -30.09 12.88 -43.27
CA ASN A 83 -31.51 13.21 -43.44
C ASN A 83 -31.81 13.91 -44.78
N ALA A 84 -30.80 14.23 -45.60
CA ALA A 84 -31.01 14.87 -46.90
C ALA A 84 -31.70 13.91 -47.88
N LYS A 85 -32.71 14.40 -48.61
CA LYS A 85 -33.54 13.56 -49.49
C LYS A 85 -32.81 13.09 -50.75
N SER A 86 -31.78 13.81 -51.17
CA SER A 86 -30.94 13.48 -52.33
C SER A 86 -29.56 14.15 -52.24
N VAL A 87 -28.62 13.73 -53.08
CA VAL A 87 -27.30 14.38 -53.22
C VAL A 87 -27.45 15.84 -53.65
N VAL A 88 -28.40 16.15 -54.54
CA VAL A 88 -28.66 17.52 -55.02
C VAL A 88 -29.16 18.42 -53.87
N ASP A 89 -30.06 17.88 -53.03
CA ASP A 89 -30.56 18.56 -51.84
C ASP A 89 -29.41 18.87 -50.86
N PHE A 90 -28.56 17.88 -50.59
CA PHE A 90 -27.34 18.05 -49.78
C PHE A 90 -26.41 19.13 -50.35
N LEU A 91 -26.05 19.07 -51.62
CA LEU A 91 -25.13 20.06 -52.20
C LEU A 91 -25.73 21.48 -52.22
N SER A 92 -27.05 21.61 -52.38
CA SER A 92 -27.74 22.90 -52.28
C SER A 92 -27.71 23.49 -50.86
N SER A 93 -27.67 22.63 -49.82
CA SER A 93 -27.57 23.06 -48.42
C SER A 93 -26.22 23.68 -48.08
N LEU A 94 -25.14 23.24 -48.74
CA LEU A 94 -23.79 23.78 -48.54
C LEU A 94 -23.65 25.25 -48.95
N SER A 95 -24.53 25.73 -49.83
CA SER A 95 -24.59 27.14 -50.23
C SER A 95 -25.36 28.01 -49.22
N LYS A 96 -26.06 27.41 -48.26
CA LYS A 96 -26.91 28.09 -47.26
C LYS A 96 -26.32 28.07 -45.84
N ASP A 97 -25.46 27.11 -45.54
CA ASP A 97 -24.80 26.94 -44.23
C ASP A 97 -23.27 27.02 -44.38
N GLU A 98 -22.71 28.18 -44.02
CA GLU A 98 -21.28 28.46 -44.14
C GLU A 98 -20.42 27.63 -43.17
N GLN A 99 -20.93 27.34 -41.96
CA GLN A 99 -20.20 26.55 -40.97
C GLN A 99 -20.10 25.08 -41.39
N LEU A 100 -21.22 24.51 -41.84
CA LEU A 100 -21.26 23.15 -42.37
C LEU A 100 -20.37 23.02 -43.61
N SER A 101 -20.43 24.01 -44.51
CA SER A 101 -19.59 24.07 -45.72
C SER A 101 -18.10 24.09 -45.35
N GLN A 102 -17.68 24.90 -44.38
CA GLN A 102 -16.29 24.95 -43.93
C GLN A 102 -15.84 23.63 -43.29
N TYR A 103 -16.69 22.99 -42.46
CA TYR A 103 -16.37 21.72 -41.82
C TYR A 103 -16.19 20.58 -42.84
N ILE A 104 -17.10 20.49 -43.81
CA ILE A 104 -17.02 19.52 -44.90
C ILE A 104 -15.79 19.80 -45.76
N ARG A 105 -15.48 21.07 -46.03
CA ARG A 105 -14.26 21.43 -46.76
C ARG A 105 -13.00 20.96 -46.03
N SER A 106 -12.87 21.23 -44.73
CA SER A 106 -11.74 20.72 -43.93
C SER A 106 -11.68 19.19 -43.87
N TYR A 107 -12.82 18.50 -43.95
CA TYR A 107 -12.85 17.05 -44.08
C TYR A 107 -12.26 16.59 -45.42
N ILE A 108 -12.71 17.18 -46.53
CA ILE A 108 -12.25 16.89 -47.89
C ILE A 108 -10.75 17.17 -48.04
N GLU A 109 -10.30 18.34 -47.60
CA GLU A 109 -8.90 18.78 -47.71
C GLU A 109 -7.94 17.82 -47.02
N ARG A 110 -8.29 17.29 -45.84
CA ARG A 110 -7.48 16.28 -45.15
C ARG A 110 -7.31 14.98 -45.93
N ARG A 111 -8.30 14.58 -46.74
CA ARG A 111 -8.21 13.37 -47.59
C ARG A 111 -7.41 13.68 -48.86
N ILE A 112 -7.63 14.84 -49.47
CA ILE A 112 -6.84 15.31 -50.61
C ILE A 112 -5.35 15.38 -50.25
N ALA A 113 -5.01 15.94 -49.09
CA ALA A 113 -3.64 16.03 -48.61
C ALA A 113 -2.99 14.65 -48.47
N LYS A 114 -3.69 13.68 -47.85
CA LYS A 114 -3.23 12.29 -47.78
C LYS A 114 -2.99 11.67 -49.16
N CYS A 115 -3.91 11.88 -50.11
CA CYS A 115 -3.73 11.38 -51.48
C CYS A 115 -2.49 11.99 -52.16
N ILE A 116 -2.25 13.30 -51.98
CA ILE A 116 -1.07 13.98 -52.53
C ILE A 116 0.20 13.49 -51.86
N ASP A 117 0.20 13.24 -50.55
CA ASP A 117 1.35 12.67 -49.83
C ASP A 117 1.70 11.26 -50.32
N ILE A 118 0.69 10.39 -50.50
CA ILE A 118 0.90 9.06 -51.06
C ILE A 118 1.42 9.16 -52.51
N ALA A 119 0.83 10.05 -53.33
CA ALA A 119 1.25 10.26 -54.70
C ALA A 119 2.70 10.77 -54.81
N ALA A 120 3.11 11.67 -53.89
CA ALA A 120 4.48 12.18 -53.80
C ALA A 120 5.48 11.04 -53.53
N ASN A 121 5.18 10.19 -52.56
CA ASN A 121 6.06 9.10 -52.13
C ASN A 121 6.10 7.92 -53.11
N THR A 122 5.12 7.81 -54.01
CA THR A 122 4.98 6.67 -54.93
C THR A 122 5.04 7.05 -56.41
N ASN A 123 5.40 8.31 -56.70
CA ASN A 123 5.56 8.86 -58.05
C ASN A 123 4.32 8.70 -58.94
N VAL A 124 3.12 8.76 -58.35
CA VAL A 124 1.86 8.73 -59.10
C VAL A 124 1.69 10.08 -59.80
N PRO A 125 1.54 10.11 -61.14
CA PRO A 125 1.41 11.36 -61.87
C PRO A 125 0.09 12.06 -61.57
N ILE A 126 0.15 13.39 -61.36
CA ILE A 126 -1.03 14.25 -61.17
C ILE A 126 -1.15 15.20 -62.38
N PHE A 127 -2.34 15.36 -62.93
CA PHE A 127 -2.61 16.27 -64.05
C PHE A 127 -3.68 17.31 -63.70
N ILE A 128 -3.63 18.49 -64.30
CA ILE A 128 -4.77 19.42 -64.30
C ILE A 128 -5.76 18.99 -65.38
N ARG A 129 -7.03 18.80 -65.01
CA ARG A 129 -8.10 18.41 -65.93
C ARG A 129 -9.13 19.52 -66.10
N ASP A 130 -9.33 19.94 -67.34
CA ASP A 130 -10.43 20.83 -67.71
C ASP A 130 -11.77 20.08 -67.66
N LYS A 131 -12.84 20.83 -67.41
CA LYS A 131 -14.19 20.27 -67.28
C LYS A 131 -14.57 19.45 -68.51
N ASN A 132 -14.89 18.16 -68.31
CA ASN A 132 -15.28 17.19 -69.34
C ASN A 132 -14.20 16.82 -70.38
N ALA A 133 -12.93 17.15 -70.15
CA ALA A 133 -11.85 16.68 -71.02
C ALA A 133 -11.63 15.17 -70.86
N ASN A 134 -11.58 14.42 -71.96
CA ASN A 134 -11.28 12.97 -71.99
C ASN A 134 -9.81 12.66 -72.31
N SER A 135 -9.03 13.69 -72.63
CA SER A 135 -7.60 13.64 -72.88
C SER A 135 -6.87 14.51 -71.87
N LEU A 136 -5.70 14.05 -71.42
CA LEU A 136 -4.76 14.78 -70.57
C LEU A 136 -3.51 15.07 -71.39
N TYR A 137 -2.92 16.24 -71.21
CA TYR A 137 -1.75 16.67 -71.97
C TYR A 137 -0.50 16.62 -71.08
N SER A 138 0.63 16.16 -71.63
CA SER A 138 1.91 16.06 -70.91
C SER A 138 2.35 17.39 -70.29
N GLU A 139 2.08 18.50 -70.97
CA GLU A 139 2.35 19.87 -70.49
C GLU A 139 1.57 20.28 -69.22
N ARG A 140 0.46 19.59 -68.92
CA ARG A 140 -0.37 19.82 -67.73
C ARG A 140 -0.11 18.83 -66.60
N LYS A 141 0.94 18.02 -66.72
CA LYS A 141 1.44 17.15 -65.66
C LYS A 141 2.08 18.01 -64.56
N LEU A 142 1.75 17.70 -63.31
CA LEU A 142 2.24 18.37 -62.12
C LEU A 142 3.32 17.54 -61.44
N ASN A 143 4.38 18.21 -61.00
CA ASN A 143 5.46 17.62 -60.22
C ASN A 143 5.26 17.96 -58.74
N ILE A 144 5.23 16.95 -57.87
CA ILE A 144 5.07 17.17 -56.42
C ILE A 144 6.45 17.30 -55.80
N GLU A 145 6.68 18.38 -55.07
CA GLU A 145 7.92 18.55 -54.32
C GLU A 145 7.89 17.74 -53.03
N LEU A 146 8.95 16.94 -52.83
CA LEU A 146 9.06 16.02 -51.70
C LEU A 146 9.32 16.75 -50.37
N GLU A 147 10.02 17.87 -50.42
CA GLU A 147 10.27 18.70 -49.25
C GLU A 147 9.10 19.64 -48.96
N ILE A 148 8.93 19.95 -47.67
CA ILE A 148 7.89 20.86 -47.20
C ILE A 148 8.39 22.29 -47.33
N ALA A 149 7.64 23.12 -48.04
CA ALA A 149 7.91 24.54 -48.19
C ALA A 149 7.70 25.28 -46.86
N GLN A 150 8.67 26.10 -46.50
CA GLN A 150 8.60 26.99 -45.34
C GLN A 150 8.18 28.38 -45.79
N PRO A 151 7.05 28.91 -45.30
CA PRO A 151 6.63 30.27 -45.61
C PRO A 151 7.54 31.29 -44.92
N LEU A 152 7.84 32.36 -45.65
CA LEU A 152 8.63 33.50 -45.19
C LEU A 152 7.81 34.76 -45.42
N PHE A 153 7.40 35.39 -44.33
CA PHE A 153 6.67 36.66 -44.35
C PHE A 153 7.67 37.81 -44.34
N ARG A 154 7.51 38.76 -45.25
CA ARG A 154 8.30 39.98 -45.28
C ARG A 154 7.39 41.17 -45.03
N PHE A 155 7.61 41.85 -43.91
CA PHE A 155 6.90 43.06 -43.51
C PHE A 155 7.77 44.29 -43.78
N GLU A 156 7.18 45.32 -44.39
CA GLU A 156 7.84 46.59 -44.70
C GLU A 156 6.97 47.74 -44.18
N ARG A 157 7.50 48.52 -43.24
CA ARG A 157 6.85 49.67 -42.61
C ARG A 157 7.66 50.94 -42.83
N ASN A 158 7.05 51.93 -43.47
CA ASN A 158 7.59 53.28 -43.63
C ASN A 158 6.59 54.32 -43.09
N ALA A 159 6.92 55.62 -43.13
CA ALA A 159 6.07 56.69 -42.59
C ALA A 159 4.64 56.75 -43.20
N ASP A 160 4.51 56.33 -44.46
CA ASP A 160 3.29 56.47 -45.27
C ASP A 160 2.56 55.14 -45.55
N GLU A 161 3.25 54.00 -45.45
CA GLU A 161 2.72 52.70 -45.85
C GLU A 161 3.23 51.56 -44.95
N PHE A 162 2.32 50.67 -44.54
CA PHE A 162 2.66 49.37 -43.96
C PHE A 162 2.18 48.26 -44.89
N LYS A 163 3.09 47.42 -45.39
CA LYS A 163 2.76 46.33 -46.31
C LYS A 163 3.47 45.04 -45.95
N TYR A 164 2.92 43.93 -46.43
CA TYR A 164 3.59 42.64 -46.30
C TYR A 164 3.45 41.78 -47.55
N SER A 165 4.44 40.91 -47.75
CA SER A 165 4.49 39.92 -48.82
C SER A 165 4.84 38.55 -48.25
N ILE A 166 4.46 37.50 -48.96
CA ILE A 166 4.80 36.12 -48.58
C ILE A 166 5.63 35.51 -49.70
N SER A 167 6.74 34.91 -49.32
CA SER A 167 7.50 33.99 -50.16
C SER A 167 7.61 32.64 -49.45
N ALA A 168 8.21 31.66 -50.10
CA ALA A 168 8.52 30.39 -49.44
C ALA A 168 9.96 29.99 -49.75
N SER A 169 10.51 29.08 -48.97
CA SER A 169 11.73 28.36 -49.30
C SER A 169 11.44 26.86 -49.30
N CYS A 170 11.93 26.15 -50.30
CA CYS A 170 11.89 24.70 -50.38
C CYS A 170 13.22 24.23 -50.96
N ASN A 171 13.86 23.25 -50.32
CA ASN A 171 15.15 22.72 -50.79
C ASN A 171 16.25 23.79 -50.93
N GLY A 172 16.26 24.74 -49.98
CA GLY A 172 17.18 25.88 -49.96
C GLY A 172 16.94 26.93 -51.05
N LYS A 173 15.93 26.76 -51.91
CA LYS A 173 15.59 27.69 -52.99
C LYS A 173 14.36 28.52 -52.64
N LYS A 174 14.46 29.84 -52.86
CA LYS A 174 13.34 30.76 -52.70
C LYS A 174 12.29 30.53 -53.80
N ILE A 175 11.05 30.30 -53.38
CA ILE A 175 9.86 30.19 -54.21
C ILE A 175 9.08 31.49 -54.10
N LYS A 176 8.79 32.09 -55.25
CA LYS A 176 7.87 33.20 -55.36
C LYS A 176 6.51 32.67 -55.80
N ILE A 177 5.45 33.09 -55.12
CA ILE A 177 4.08 32.79 -55.57
C ILE A 177 3.86 33.53 -56.89
N GLU A 178 3.66 32.79 -57.97
CA GLU A 178 3.47 33.35 -59.31
C GLU A 178 2.05 33.87 -59.48
N ILE A 179 1.91 35.18 -59.69
CA ILE A 179 0.61 35.82 -59.88
C ILE A 179 -0.06 35.28 -61.15
N GLY A 180 -1.29 34.80 -61.03
CA GLY A 180 -2.05 34.24 -62.15
C GLY A 180 -1.66 32.81 -62.56
N ASN A 181 -0.60 32.24 -61.96
CA ASN A 181 -0.16 30.86 -62.21
C ASN A 181 -0.03 30.01 -60.93
N SER A 182 -0.65 30.46 -59.83
CA SER A 182 -0.69 29.74 -58.56
C SER A 182 -2.11 29.45 -58.12
N GLU A 183 -2.33 28.40 -57.34
CA GLU A 183 -3.66 28.00 -56.87
C GLU A 183 -3.58 27.20 -55.56
N VAL A 184 -4.39 27.57 -54.56
CA VAL A 184 -4.44 26.84 -53.28
C VAL A 184 -5.32 25.60 -53.44
N ILE A 185 -4.73 24.42 -53.31
CA ILE A 185 -5.43 23.13 -53.43
C ILE A 185 -6.16 22.79 -52.12
N THR A 186 -5.47 22.95 -50.98
CA THR A 186 -6.01 22.73 -49.62
C THR A 186 -5.52 23.81 -48.68
N ASN A 187 -6.34 24.20 -47.70
CA ASN A 187 -6.02 25.23 -46.71
C ASN A 187 -5.33 24.64 -45.48
N GLU A 188 -5.80 23.49 -44.98
CA GLU A 188 -5.22 22.82 -43.81
C GLU A 188 -5.31 21.28 -43.93
N PRO A 189 -4.19 20.56 -44.15
CA PRO A 189 -2.82 21.05 -44.39
C PRO A 189 -2.73 21.93 -45.64
N CYS A 190 -1.83 22.92 -45.66
CA CYS A 190 -1.73 23.84 -46.78
C CYS A 190 -0.96 23.25 -47.96
N ILE A 191 -1.62 23.15 -49.12
CA ILE A 191 -1.02 22.66 -50.36
C ILE A 191 -1.34 23.65 -51.47
N VAL A 192 -0.31 24.10 -52.18
CA VAL A 192 -0.42 25.12 -53.23
C VAL A 192 0.26 24.63 -54.50
N ARG A 193 -0.44 24.78 -55.62
CA ARG A 193 0.15 24.65 -56.96
C ARG A 193 0.79 25.97 -57.34
N ILE A 194 2.04 25.95 -57.79
CA ILE A 194 2.75 27.11 -58.34
C ILE A 194 3.34 26.66 -59.67
N GLY A 195 2.83 27.20 -60.79
CA GLY A 195 3.14 26.72 -62.13
C GLY A 195 2.78 25.25 -62.32
N ASN A 196 3.76 24.45 -62.75
CA ASN A 196 3.62 23.01 -62.91
C ASN A 196 4.04 22.19 -61.67
N LYS A 197 4.20 22.83 -60.50
CA LYS A 197 4.64 22.18 -59.27
C LYS A 197 3.60 22.25 -58.16
N ILE A 198 3.56 21.22 -57.31
CA ILE A 198 2.75 21.17 -56.08
C ILE A 198 3.69 21.25 -54.88
N TYR A 199 3.43 22.23 -54.01
CA TYR A 199 4.16 22.46 -52.78
C TYR A 199 3.27 22.20 -51.57
N ARG A 200 3.79 21.47 -50.59
CA ARG A 200 3.17 21.29 -49.26
C ARG A 200 3.81 22.28 -48.31
N PHE A 201 3.02 23.04 -47.56
CA PHE A 201 3.51 24.08 -46.66
C PHE A 201 3.37 23.69 -45.19
N ASN A 202 4.35 24.03 -44.37
CA ASN A 202 4.28 23.81 -42.92
C ASN A 202 3.70 25.03 -42.19
N GLY A 203 2.86 24.80 -41.19
CA GLY A 203 2.47 25.79 -40.18
C GLY A 203 1.60 26.96 -40.65
N ILE A 204 1.24 27.05 -41.93
CA ILE A 204 0.44 28.15 -42.49
C ILE A 204 -0.90 27.65 -43.01
N ASP A 205 -1.96 28.43 -42.80
CA ASP A 205 -3.28 28.23 -43.40
C ASP A 205 -3.27 28.77 -44.85
N GLY A 206 -3.71 27.96 -45.81
CA GLY A 206 -3.80 28.35 -47.22
C GLY A 206 -4.65 29.61 -47.48
N LYS A 207 -5.61 29.94 -46.60
CA LYS A 207 -6.34 31.21 -46.66
C LYS A 207 -5.42 32.41 -46.55
N LYS A 208 -4.31 32.32 -45.81
CA LYS A 208 -3.31 33.39 -45.69
C LYS A 208 -2.48 33.56 -46.95
N LEU A 209 -2.35 32.51 -47.77
CA LEU A 209 -1.67 32.53 -49.07
C LEU A 209 -2.59 32.95 -50.21
N SER A 210 -3.92 32.71 -50.07
CA SER A 210 -4.91 32.97 -51.12
C SER A 210 -4.86 34.37 -51.74
N PRO A 211 -4.63 35.49 -51.01
CA PRO A 211 -4.57 36.81 -51.62
C PRO A 211 -3.34 37.00 -52.52
N PHE A 212 -2.24 36.30 -52.22
CA PHE A 212 -0.96 36.42 -52.91
C PHE A 212 -0.90 35.68 -54.24
N VAL A 213 -1.93 34.86 -54.53
CA VAL A 213 -2.16 34.31 -55.86
C VAL A 213 -2.48 35.42 -56.88
N ASN A 214 -3.09 36.51 -56.42
CA ASN A 214 -3.55 37.60 -57.28
C ASN A 214 -2.80 38.94 -57.04
N LYS A 215 -2.06 39.06 -55.94
CA LYS A 215 -1.36 40.29 -55.54
C LYS A 215 0.07 40.00 -55.10
N SER A 216 1.00 40.90 -55.40
CA SER A 216 2.40 40.76 -54.95
C SER A 216 2.60 41.10 -53.47
N HIS A 217 1.74 41.94 -52.89
CA HIS A 217 1.76 42.38 -51.50
C HIS A 217 0.36 42.79 -51.04
N ILE A 218 0.18 42.90 -49.73
CA ILE A 218 -1.00 43.49 -49.09
C ILE A 218 -0.58 44.76 -48.37
N THR A 219 -1.26 45.87 -48.64
CA THR A 219 -1.09 47.15 -47.93
C THR A 219 -2.14 47.28 -46.83
N ILE A 220 -1.70 47.65 -45.63
CA ILE A 220 -2.53 47.83 -44.44
C ILE A 220 -2.76 49.33 -44.22
N PRO A 221 -4.02 49.79 -44.05
CA PRO A 221 -4.31 51.17 -43.71
C PRO A 221 -3.70 51.57 -42.36
N LYS A 222 -3.17 52.79 -42.26
CA LYS A 222 -2.54 53.33 -41.03
C LYS A 222 -3.46 53.29 -39.80
N THR A 223 -4.78 53.43 -40.00
CA THR A 223 -5.79 53.32 -38.93
C THR A 223 -5.91 51.93 -38.32
N ALA A 224 -5.48 50.88 -39.02
CA ALA A 224 -5.53 49.49 -38.58
C ALA A 224 -4.15 48.91 -38.20
N GLU A 225 -3.07 49.69 -38.37
CA GLU A 225 -1.68 49.25 -38.20
C GLU A 225 -1.43 48.64 -36.82
N GLN A 226 -1.74 49.38 -35.75
CA GLN A 226 -1.52 48.92 -34.37
C GLN A 226 -2.24 47.59 -34.09
N LYS A 227 -3.51 47.50 -34.45
CA LYS A 227 -4.29 46.27 -34.28
C LYS A 227 -3.68 45.11 -35.06
N TYR A 228 -3.13 45.37 -36.24
CA TYR A 228 -2.46 44.35 -37.05
C TYR A 228 -1.13 43.90 -36.43
N MET A 229 -0.36 44.84 -35.85
CA MET A 229 0.87 44.53 -35.10
C MET A 229 0.59 43.64 -33.90
N GLU A 230 -0.42 43.99 -33.09
CA GLU A 230 -0.81 43.27 -31.86
C GLU A 230 -1.39 41.88 -32.14
N THR A 231 -1.98 41.64 -33.32
CA THR A 231 -2.67 40.39 -33.65
C THR A 231 -1.94 39.58 -34.72
N PHE A 232 -1.99 40.03 -35.97
CA PHE A 232 -1.49 39.28 -37.12
C PHE A 232 0.04 39.18 -37.13
N VAL A 233 0.74 40.30 -36.96
CA VAL A 233 2.22 40.32 -37.01
C VAL A 233 2.78 39.55 -35.82
N LEU A 234 2.27 39.80 -34.61
CA LEU A 234 2.63 39.04 -33.41
C LEU A 234 2.44 37.53 -33.59
N SER A 235 1.26 37.11 -34.06
CA SER A 235 0.99 35.69 -34.33
C SER A 235 1.86 35.12 -35.45
N THR A 236 2.27 35.94 -36.43
CA THR A 236 3.11 35.51 -37.54
C THR A 236 4.55 35.31 -37.09
N ILE A 237 5.13 36.25 -36.34
CA ILE A 237 6.49 36.13 -35.74
C ILE A 237 6.58 34.91 -34.83
N ARG A 238 5.50 34.60 -34.11
CA ARG A 238 5.41 33.42 -33.22
C ARG A 238 5.50 32.11 -34.00
N ASN A 239 4.80 32.02 -35.13
CA ASN A 239 4.53 30.75 -35.80
C ASN A 239 5.32 30.55 -37.11
N GLN A 240 5.91 31.60 -37.67
CA GLN A 240 6.50 31.62 -39.02
C GLN A 240 7.87 32.28 -39.04
N LEU A 241 8.61 32.11 -40.14
CA LEU A 241 9.79 32.90 -40.44
C LEU A 241 9.38 34.29 -40.92
N VAL A 242 10.05 35.31 -40.39
CA VAL A 242 9.72 36.71 -40.64
C VAL A 242 10.98 37.53 -40.96
N GLU A 243 10.93 38.28 -42.06
CA GLU A 243 11.80 39.41 -42.36
C GLU A 243 11.05 40.70 -42.05
N ALA A 244 11.61 41.56 -41.21
CA ALA A 244 11.00 42.84 -40.82
C ALA A 244 11.88 44.02 -41.24
N VAL A 245 11.25 45.03 -41.81
CA VAL A 245 11.85 46.33 -42.12
C VAL A 245 10.96 47.42 -41.52
N GLY A 246 11.50 48.28 -40.66
CA GLY A 246 10.77 49.37 -40.01
C GLY A 246 10.19 49.05 -38.62
N PHE A 247 10.53 47.89 -38.06
CA PHE A 247 10.36 47.50 -36.66
C PHE A 247 11.36 46.39 -36.31
N ASP A 248 11.61 46.19 -35.02
CA ASP A 248 12.64 45.26 -34.55
C ASP A 248 12.04 43.92 -34.08
N ILE A 249 12.74 42.83 -34.38
CA ILE A 249 12.48 41.50 -33.83
C ILE A 249 13.73 41.07 -33.07
N VAL A 250 13.63 40.94 -31.75
CA VAL A 250 14.72 40.53 -30.86
C VAL A 250 14.46 39.11 -30.41
N GLU A 251 15.39 38.20 -30.70
CA GLU A 251 15.36 36.85 -30.15
C GLU A 251 16.15 36.80 -28.84
N GLU A 252 15.48 36.37 -27.77
CA GLU A 252 16.07 36.22 -26.44
C GLU A 252 16.13 34.75 -26.04
N LYS A 253 17.21 34.39 -25.33
CA LYS A 253 17.32 33.10 -24.67
C LYS A 253 16.88 33.26 -23.21
N VAL A 254 15.84 32.53 -22.83
CA VAL A 254 15.29 32.53 -21.47
C VAL A 254 15.45 31.15 -20.87
N ASP A 255 16.11 31.07 -19.71
CA ASP A 255 16.24 29.81 -18.98
C ASP A 255 14.94 29.48 -18.24
N GLY A 256 14.50 28.24 -18.38
CA GLY A 256 13.30 27.73 -17.73
C GLY A 256 13.54 27.31 -16.29
N LYS A 257 12.51 27.39 -15.45
CA LYS A 257 12.46 26.79 -14.12
C LYS A 257 11.34 25.77 -14.05
N ALA A 258 11.62 24.57 -13.55
CA ALA A 258 10.62 23.53 -13.38
C ALA A 258 10.03 23.60 -11.97
N PHE A 259 8.73 23.36 -11.84
CA PHE A 259 8.10 23.14 -10.55
C PHE A 259 6.96 22.14 -10.63
N LEU A 260 6.78 21.38 -9.55
CA LEU A 260 5.66 20.49 -9.34
C LEU A 260 4.66 21.17 -8.41
N THR A 261 3.39 21.18 -8.81
CA THR A 261 2.30 21.67 -7.97
C THR A 261 1.52 20.48 -7.42
N LEU A 262 1.45 20.36 -6.09
CA LEU A 262 0.53 19.46 -5.41
C LEU A 262 -0.87 20.05 -5.47
N GLU A 263 -1.77 19.40 -6.22
CA GLU A 263 -3.15 19.88 -6.44
C GLU A 263 -4.13 18.70 -6.56
N GLU A 264 -5.42 19.02 -6.64
CA GLU A 264 -6.51 18.04 -6.77
C GLU A 264 -6.98 17.99 -8.24
N ARG A 265 -7.11 16.78 -8.78
CA ARG A 265 -7.63 16.55 -10.13
C ARG A 265 -9.13 16.80 -10.17
N LEU A 266 -9.68 16.97 -11.37
CA LEU A 266 -11.14 17.01 -11.58
C LEU A 266 -11.86 15.73 -11.10
N SER A 267 -11.14 14.61 -10.99
CA SER A 267 -11.66 13.35 -10.42
C SER A 267 -11.78 13.37 -8.89
N GLY A 268 -11.21 14.36 -8.20
CA GLY A 268 -11.16 14.46 -6.74
C GLY A 268 -9.88 13.88 -6.10
N ASP A 269 -8.97 13.33 -6.90
CA ASP A 269 -7.74 12.71 -6.39
C ASP A 269 -6.55 13.67 -6.48
N ALA A 270 -5.65 13.61 -5.51
CA ALA A 270 -4.42 14.41 -5.54
C ALA A 270 -3.43 13.96 -6.64
N CYS A 271 -2.69 14.91 -7.21
CA CYS A 271 -1.59 14.65 -8.14
C CYS A 271 -0.47 15.71 -8.04
N LEU A 272 0.65 15.45 -8.72
CA LEU A 272 1.71 16.42 -8.96
C LEU A 272 1.66 16.88 -10.41
N THR A 273 1.37 18.16 -10.62
CA THR A 273 1.33 18.75 -11.96
C THR A 273 2.64 19.47 -12.27
N LEU A 274 3.31 19.02 -13.33
CA LEU A 274 4.56 19.61 -13.81
C LEU A 274 4.30 20.87 -14.64
N ASN A 275 4.95 21.95 -14.22
CA ASN A 275 4.90 23.23 -14.87
C ASN A 275 6.32 23.76 -15.14
N TYR A 276 6.45 24.51 -16.23
CA TYR A 276 7.66 25.24 -16.59
C TYR A 276 7.39 26.74 -16.52
N GLN A 277 8.27 27.48 -15.86
CA GLN A 277 8.24 28.93 -15.80
C GLN A 277 9.34 29.51 -16.67
N TYR A 278 8.96 30.39 -17.60
CA TYR A 278 9.88 31.23 -18.38
C TYR A 278 9.49 32.68 -18.12
N ASN A 279 10.40 33.48 -17.55
CA ASN A 279 10.10 34.81 -17.01
C ASN A 279 8.87 34.78 -16.07
N ASN A 280 7.81 35.51 -16.41
CA ASN A 280 6.56 35.59 -15.64
C ASN A 280 5.43 34.71 -16.19
N ARG A 281 5.71 33.85 -17.19
CA ARG A 281 4.70 32.94 -17.76
C ARG A 281 4.95 31.50 -17.33
N THR A 282 3.85 30.81 -17.06
CA THR A 282 3.83 29.40 -16.69
C THR A 282 3.17 28.58 -17.80
N TYR A 283 3.78 27.46 -18.14
CA TYR A 283 3.29 26.52 -19.12
C TYR A 283 3.18 25.14 -18.47
N LEU A 284 2.04 24.48 -18.65
CA LEU A 284 1.91 23.07 -18.34
C LEU A 284 2.87 22.27 -19.22
N ALA A 285 3.36 21.14 -18.71
CA ALA A 285 4.30 20.31 -19.45
C ALA A 285 3.77 19.82 -20.81
N ASN A 286 2.45 19.77 -20.98
CA ASN A 286 1.76 19.38 -22.22
C ASN A 286 1.37 20.55 -23.14
N ALA A 287 1.75 21.77 -22.82
CA ALA A 287 1.36 22.94 -23.60
C ALA A 287 1.99 22.92 -25.01
N SER A 288 1.16 23.04 -26.05
CA SER A 288 1.57 23.00 -27.47
C SER A 288 2.27 24.28 -27.97
N LEU A 289 2.20 25.36 -27.21
CA LEU A 289 2.82 26.64 -27.55
C LEU A 289 4.33 26.59 -27.24
N VAL A 290 5.17 26.58 -28.29
CA VAL A 290 6.64 26.49 -28.17
C VAL A 290 7.31 27.88 -28.17
N ASN A 291 6.83 28.79 -29.00
CA ASN A 291 7.37 30.14 -29.12
C ASN A 291 6.46 31.15 -28.43
N GLU A 292 7.07 32.06 -27.67
CA GLU A 292 6.37 33.20 -27.09
C GLU A 292 6.85 34.49 -27.73
N VAL A 293 5.94 35.44 -27.94
CA VAL A 293 6.25 36.74 -28.54
C VAL A 293 5.52 37.84 -27.76
N TYR A 294 6.27 38.86 -27.38
CA TYR A 294 5.78 40.07 -26.73
C TYR A 294 5.95 41.25 -27.67
N LEU A 295 4.97 42.15 -27.69
CA LEU A 295 5.06 43.41 -28.40
C LEU A 295 5.24 44.55 -27.40
N LYS A 296 6.23 45.39 -27.64
CA LYS A 296 6.42 46.67 -26.96
C LYS A 296 6.33 47.80 -27.99
N LEU A 297 5.66 48.89 -27.63
CA LEU A 297 5.55 50.10 -28.44
C LEU A 297 6.17 51.25 -27.63
N ASP A 298 7.32 51.74 -28.07
CA ASP A 298 8.03 52.87 -27.45
C ASP A 298 8.21 53.97 -28.51
N ASP A 299 7.75 55.19 -28.23
CA ASP A 299 7.90 56.38 -29.10
C ASP A 299 7.58 56.15 -30.60
N GLY A 300 6.59 55.31 -30.90
CA GLY A 300 6.16 55.00 -32.26
C GLY A 300 6.96 53.90 -32.98
N ASN A 301 7.93 53.27 -32.30
CA ASN A 301 8.67 52.10 -32.77
C ASN A 301 8.13 50.82 -32.12
N TYR A 302 7.90 49.79 -32.93
CA TYR A 302 7.47 48.48 -32.46
C TYR A 302 8.70 47.58 -32.26
N THR A 303 8.77 46.90 -31.13
CA THR A 303 9.78 45.87 -30.86
C THR A 303 9.08 44.58 -30.45
N PHE A 304 9.35 43.50 -31.18
CA PHE A 304 8.87 42.17 -30.87
C PHE A 304 9.98 41.37 -30.20
N THR A 305 9.79 40.97 -28.95
CA THR A 305 10.71 40.07 -28.26
C THR A 305 10.18 38.64 -28.35
N LYS A 306 10.97 37.74 -28.93
CA LYS A 306 10.64 36.33 -29.11
C LYS A 306 11.58 35.45 -28.29
N PHE A 307 11.04 34.44 -27.61
CA PHE A 307 11.83 33.34 -27.07
C PHE A 307 11.17 32.00 -27.38
N SER A 308 11.98 30.95 -27.42
CA SER A 308 11.52 29.56 -27.60
C SER A 308 11.74 28.78 -26.31
N ARG A 309 10.74 28.00 -25.91
CA ARG A 309 10.88 27.03 -24.81
C ARG A 309 11.93 25.99 -25.15
N ASN A 310 12.71 25.59 -24.16
CA ASN A 310 13.77 24.59 -24.35
C ASN A 310 13.20 23.18 -24.19
N GLU A 311 12.63 22.64 -25.27
CA GLU A 311 12.00 21.30 -25.25
C GLU A 311 12.97 20.17 -24.86
N VAL A 312 14.27 20.30 -25.16
CA VAL A 312 15.28 19.30 -24.80
C VAL A 312 15.45 19.25 -23.28
N TRP A 313 15.58 20.41 -22.66
CA TRP A 313 15.65 20.52 -21.20
C TRP A 313 14.33 20.07 -20.54
N GLU A 314 13.18 20.49 -21.06
CA GLU A 314 11.86 20.08 -20.53
C GLU A 314 11.69 18.55 -20.54
N LYS A 315 12.03 17.88 -21.65
CA LYS A 315 12.02 16.42 -21.76
C LYS A 315 13.00 15.76 -20.78
N SER A 316 14.15 16.38 -20.50
CA SER A 316 15.10 15.88 -19.52
C SER A 316 14.55 15.90 -18.08
N ILE A 317 13.71 16.90 -17.75
CA ILE A 317 13.03 16.96 -16.45
C ILE A 317 12.02 15.83 -16.33
N VAL A 318 11.17 15.61 -17.35
CA VAL A 318 10.21 14.50 -17.36
C VAL A 318 10.92 13.16 -17.20
N ASN A 319 12.03 12.96 -17.92
CA ASN A 319 12.83 11.75 -17.83
C ASN A 319 13.37 11.54 -16.41
N THR A 320 13.81 12.61 -15.74
CA THR A 320 14.28 12.56 -14.35
C THR A 320 13.16 12.19 -13.37
N LEU A 321 11.98 12.78 -13.53
CA LEU A 321 10.82 12.46 -12.68
C LEU A 321 10.43 10.98 -12.79
N VAL A 322 10.42 10.43 -13.99
CA VAL A 322 10.02 9.04 -14.24
C VAL A 322 11.10 8.05 -13.82
N ASN A 323 12.33 8.23 -14.32
CA ASN A 323 13.37 7.21 -14.21
C ASN A 323 14.24 7.35 -12.94
N HIS A 324 14.40 8.55 -12.39
CA HIS A 324 15.25 8.78 -11.22
C HIS A 324 14.47 9.02 -9.93
N LEU A 325 13.21 9.45 -10.04
CA LEU A 325 12.34 9.78 -8.92
C LEU A 325 11.11 8.85 -8.83
N GLN A 326 11.02 7.84 -9.71
CA GLN A 326 10.01 6.78 -9.67
C GLN A 326 8.56 7.29 -9.67
N LEU A 327 8.30 8.39 -10.38
CA LEU A 327 6.95 8.85 -10.64
C LEU A 327 6.41 8.19 -11.91
N LYS A 328 5.16 7.74 -11.88
CA LYS A 328 4.42 7.34 -13.08
C LYS A 328 3.57 8.50 -13.58
N LYS A 329 3.48 8.57 -14.90
CA LYS A 329 2.71 9.57 -15.62
C LYS A 329 1.25 9.14 -15.69
N VAL A 330 0.33 9.99 -15.23
CA VAL A 330 -1.11 9.74 -15.29
C VAL A 330 -1.75 10.48 -16.46
N SER A 331 -1.27 11.69 -16.75
CA SER A 331 -1.63 12.50 -17.91
C SER A 331 -0.38 13.18 -18.48
N ASP A 332 -0.51 13.97 -19.55
CA ASP A 332 0.67 14.60 -20.18
C ASP A 332 1.49 15.53 -19.27
N ALA A 333 0.88 16.06 -18.20
CA ALA A 333 1.54 16.91 -17.21
C ALA A 333 1.41 16.42 -15.76
N GLU A 334 0.65 15.35 -15.49
CA GLU A 334 0.36 14.88 -14.13
C GLU A 334 1.12 13.60 -13.78
N PHE A 335 1.60 13.57 -12.53
CA PHE A 335 2.45 12.50 -12.01
C PHE A 335 1.96 12.05 -10.63
N ILE A 336 2.14 10.76 -10.34
CA ILE A 336 1.97 10.15 -9.01
C ILE A 336 3.10 9.15 -8.74
N PRO A 337 3.44 8.85 -7.48
CA PRO A 337 4.42 7.81 -7.15
C PRO A 337 4.00 6.46 -7.72
N THR A 338 4.98 5.66 -8.16
CA THR A 338 4.69 4.37 -8.81
C THR A 338 3.94 3.40 -7.89
N GLU A 339 4.25 3.45 -6.60
CA GLU A 339 3.71 2.61 -5.51
C GLU A 339 2.21 2.86 -5.22
N VAL A 340 1.66 3.99 -5.65
CA VAL A 340 0.27 4.36 -5.38
C VAL A 340 -0.66 3.69 -6.40
N ASP A 341 -1.63 2.90 -5.96
CA ASP A 341 -2.74 2.49 -6.83
C ASP A 341 -3.63 3.69 -7.14
N VAL A 342 -4.03 3.86 -8.40
CA VAL A 342 -4.85 4.99 -8.88
C VAL A 342 -6.19 5.05 -8.14
N MET A 343 -6.63 3.93 -7.56
CA MET A 343 -7.87 3.80 -6.78
C MET A 343 -7.71 4.04 -5.28
N SER A 344 -6.52 4.41 -4.79
CA SER A 344 -6.28 4.63 -3.36
C SER A 344 -6.94 5.92 -2.86
N THR A 345 -7.76 5.81 -1.82
CA THR A 345 -8.40 6.95 -1.15
C THR A 345 -7.41 7.82 -0.36
N ASP A 346 -6.16 7.37 -0.18
CA ASP A 346 -5.13 8.07 0.63
C ASP A 346 -4.02 8.73 -0.21
N THR A 347 -4.25 8.92 -1.50
CA THR A 347 -3.25 9.43 -2.47
C THR A 347 -2.59 10.74 -2.04
N LEU A 348 -3.33 11.65 -1.38
CA LEU A 348 -2.81 12.93 -0.91
C LEU A 348 -1.71 12.77 0.15
N HIS A 349 -1.91 11.94 1.17
CA HIS A 349 -0.92 11.75 2.23
C HIS A 349 0.34 11.07 1.69
N ILE A 350 0.18 10.10 0.79
CA ILE A 350 1.31 9.42 0.14
C ILE A 350 2.12 10.41 -0.70
N LEU A 351 1.45 11.31 -1.43
CA LEU A 351 2.12 12.35 -2.19
C LEU A 351 2.91 13.32 -1.30
N VAL A 352 2.31 13.78 -0.21
CA VAL A 352 3.00 14.65 0.75
C VAL A 352 4.23 13.94 1.34
N GLU A 353 4.08 12.70 1.80
CA GLU A 353 5.18 11.89 2.34
C GLU A 353 6.29 11.67 1.31
N TRP A 354 5.93 11.40 0.05
CA TRP A 354 6.87 11.27 -1.06
C TRP A 354 7.64 12.58 -1.30
N ILE A 355 6.96 13.72 -1.28
CA ILE A 355 7.59 15.05 -1.42
C ILE A 355 8.56 15.29 -0.27
N ASN A 356 8.15 15.05 0.99
CA ASN A 356 9.01 15.25 2.16
C ASN A 356 10.30 14.42 2.03
N THR A 357 10.17 13.15 1.64
CA THR A 357 11.28 12.20 1.47
C THR A 357 12.22 12.60 0.32
N ASN A 358 11.71 13.22 -0.74
CA ASN A 358 12.49 13.59 -1.93
C ASN A 358 12.84 15.08 -2.03
N SER A 359 12.48 15.89 -1.02
CA SER A 359 12.58 17.36 -1.07
C SER A 359 13.99 17.88 -1.37
N GLU A 360 15.02 17.38 -0.67
CA GLU A 360 16.43 17.75 -0.91
C GLU A 360 16.90 17.35 -2.33
N LYS A 361 16.47 16.18 -2.80
CA LYS A 361 16.80 15.70 -4.15
C LYS A 361 16.15 16.57 -5.22
N LEU A 362 14.88 16.94 -5.05
CA LEU A 362 14.17 17.87 -5.93
C LEU A 362 14.86 19.24 -5.98
N GLU A 363 15.28 19.76 -4.83
CA GLU A 363 16.01 21.03 -4.74
C GLU A 363 17.37 20.96 -5.46
N SER A 364 18.13 19.86 -5.28
CA SER A 364 19.40 19.64 -5.99
C SER A 364 19.25 19.54 -7.52
N LEU A 365 18.07 19.13 -7.98
CA LEU A 365 17.71 19.03 -9.40
C LEU A 365 17.10 20.33 -9.96
N GLY A 366 16.95 21.37 -9.12
CA GLY A 366 16.36 22.65 -9.50
C GLY A 366 14.85 22.60 -9.75
N ILE A 367 14.15 21.61 -9.17
CA ILE A 367 12.69 21.44 -9.29
C ILE A 367 12.03 21.99 -8.02
N ALA A 368 11.32 23.11 -8.13
CA ALA A 368 10.61 23.68 -6.99
C ALA A 368 9.28 22.96 -6.72
N ILE A 369 8.78 23.05 -5.49
CA ILE A 369 7.48 22.48 -5.09
C ILE A 369 6.53 23.61 -4.74
N LYS A 370 5.29 23.51 -5.23
CA LYS A 370 4.16 24.40 -4.89
C LYS A 370 2.97 23.54 -4.46
N GLN A 371 1.98 24.16 -3.82
CA GLN A 371 0.72 23.52 -3.49
C GLN A 371 -0.44 24.45 -3.81
N ALA A 372 -1.55 23.89 -4.28
CA ALA A 372 -2.76 24.61 -4.67
C ALA A 372 -4.00 24.08 -3.93
N TYR A 373 -3.87 23.87 -2.62
CA TYR A 373 -4.99 23.48 -1.75
C TYR A 373 -5.57 24.70 -1.02
N VAL A 374 -6.90 24.81 -1.03
CA VAL A 374 -7.60 25.86 -0.30
C VAL A 374 -7.75 25.44 1.17
N ASN A 375 -7.35 26.31 2.10
CA ASN A 375 -7.42 26.10 3.56
C ASN A 375 -6.61 24.91 4.11
N ARG A 376 -5.69 24.34 3.33
CA ARG A 376 -4.75 23.31 3.79
C ARG A 376 -3.37 23.65 3.27
N ASP A 377 -2.44 23.93 4.18
CA ASP A 377 -1.04 24.21 3.86
C ASP A 377 -0.19 23.07 4.41
N PHE A 378 0.35 22.20 3.57
CA PHE A 378 1.16 21.06 3.98
C PHE A 378 2.62 21.45 4.17
N TYR A 379 3.29 20.82 5.15
CA TYR A 379 4.74 20.88 5.29
C TYR A 379 5.39 19.99 4.23
N LEU A 380 6.16 20.56 3.31
CA LEU A 380 6.71 19.86 2.12
C LEU A 380 8.25 19.81 2.07
N LYS A 381 8.91 19.80 3.24
CA LYS A 381 10.38 19.74 3.37
C LYS A 381 10.83 18.46 4.07
N THR A 382 12.15 18.24 4.13
CA THR A 382 12.74 17.13 4.89
C THR A 382 12.43 17.24 6.39
N PHE A 383 12.51 16.13 7.10
CA PHE A 383 12.34 16.05 8.55
C PHE A 383 13.25 14.97 9.14
N GLN A 384 13.59 15.11 10.42
CA GLN A 384 14.43 14.15 11.13
C GLN A 384 13.73 13.72 12.43
N LEU A 385 13.73 12.42 12.71
CA LEU A 385 13.27 11.86 13.98
C LEU A 385 14.48 11.35 14.77
N ASP A 386 14.81 12.03 15.86
CA ASP A 386 15.84 11.62 16.80
C ASP A 386 15.18 10.92 17.99
N LEU A 387 15.53 9.65 18.22
CA LEU A 387 15.05 8.85 19.35
C LEU A 387 16.23 8.33 20.17
N SER A 388 16.21 8.58 21.47
CA SER A 388 17.16 8.00 22.43
C SER A 388 16.44 7.55 23.69
N ALA A 389 16.98 6.55 24.38
CA ALA A 389 16.45 6.11 25.66
C ALA A 389 17.55 6.02 26.71
N LYS A 390 17.21 6.39 27.94
CA LYS A 390 18.08 6.22 29.12
C LYS A 390 17.46 5.18 30.04
N SER A 391 18.29 4.26 30.55
CA SER A 391 17.84 3.29 31.54
C SER A 391 17.77 3.91 32.93
N GLU A 392 16.67 3.66 33.62
CA GLU A 392 16.54 3.76 35.08
C GLU A 392 16.49 2.34 35.67
N GLU A 393 16.18 2.18 36.97
CA GLU A 393 16.12 0.86 37.63
C GLU A 393 15.18 -0.11 36.89
N ASP A 394 13.90 0.26 36.73
CA ASP A 394 12.82 -0.65 36.25
C ASP A 394 12.22 -0.24 34.88
N TRP A 395 12.65 0.88 34.29
CA TRP A 395 12.11 1.39 33.02
C TRP A 395 13.16 2.12 32.18
N PHE A 396 12.82 2.35 30.91
CA PHE A 396 13.52 3.26 30.01
C PHE A 396 12.75 4.57 29.89
N ASP A 397 13.44 5.68 30.08
CA ASP A 397 12.95 7.00 29.72
C ASP A 397 13.31 7.25 28.24
N LEU A 398 12.30 7.19 27.37
CA LEU A 398 12.43 7.48 25.94
C LEU A 398 12.24 8.97 25.67
N TYR A 399 13.26 9.56 25.04
CA TYR A 399 13.29 10.92 24.55
C TYR A 399 13.18 10.90 23.03
N GLY A 400 12.27 11.70 22.49
CA GLY A 400 12.09 11.78 21.04
C GLY A 400 11.82 13.20 20.58
N ARG A 401 12.49 13.62 19.51
CA ARG A 401 12.33 14.93 18.89
C ARG A 401 12.17 14.79 17.38
N VAL A 402 11.13 15.42 16.84
CA VAL A 402 10.92 15.55 15.40
C VAL A 402 11.33 16.95 15.00
N LYS A 403 12.38 17.05 14.18
CA LYS A 403 12.91 18.30 13.64
C LYS A 403 12.31 18.54 12.25
N LEU A 404 11.64 19.67 12.09
CA LEU A 404 10.87 20.08 10.92
C LEU A 404 11.27 21.52 10.56
N GLY A 405 12.38 21.68 9.86
CA GLY A 405 12.95 23.01 9.59
C GLY A 405 13.29 23.73 10.89
N ASP A 406 12.61 24.85 11.16
CA ASP A 406 12.80 25.64 12.38
C ASP A 406 11.98 25.13 13.58
N PHE A 407 11.14 24.11 13.39
CA PHE A 407 10.33 23.53 14.45
C PHE A 407 10.98 22.28 15.04
N GLU A 408 10.94 22.16 16.36
CA GLU A 408 11.32 20.95 17.07
C GLU A 408 10.17 20.52 17.98
N ILE A 409 9.65 19.31 17.75
CA ILE A 409 8.42 18.83 18.39
C ILE A 409 8.74 17.58 19.21
N PRO A 410 8.33 17.51 20.49
CA PRO A 410 8.40 16.28 21.26
C PRO A 410 7.62 15.16 20.56
N PHE A 411 8.28 14.02 20.30
CA PHE A 411 7.67 12.88 19.61
C PHE A 411 6.41 12.35 20.32
N ILE A 412 6.36 12.52 21.65
CA ILE A 412 5.21 12.12 22.46
C ILE A 412 3.91 12.87 22.09
N TYR A 413 3.99 14.08 21.51
CA TYR A 413 2.79 14.82 21.06
C TYR A 413 2.09 14.12 19.89
N LEU A 414 2.83 13.28 19.14
CA LEU A 414 2.29 12.51 18.04
C LEU A 414 1.58 11.22 18.48
N LYS A 415 1.68 10.84 19.76
CA LYS A 415 1.08 9.61 20.30
C LYS A 415 -0.40 9.48 19.97
N LYS A 416 -1.18 10.53 20.22
CA LYS A 416 -2.63 10.53 20.00
C LYS A 416 -2.97 10.33 18.51
N HIS A 417 -2.16 10.89 17.62
CA HIS A 417 -2.31 10.78 16.18
C HIS A 417 -2.01 9.35 15.73
N ILE A 418 -0.85 8.82 16.13
CA ILE A 418 -0.39 7.47 15.81
C ILE A 418 -1.33 6.38 16.33
N VAL A 419 -1.78 6.48 17.59
CA VAL A 419 -2.69 5.48 18.17
C VAL A 419 -4.07 5.49 17.50
N LYS A 420 -4.55 6.66 17.05
CA LYS A 420 -5.86 6.80 16.40
C LYS A 420 -5.85 6.60 14.88
N GLY A 421 -4.67 6.44 14.26
CA GLY A 421 -4.56 6.41 12.80
C GLY A 421 -4.77 7.76 12.11
N ASN A 422 -4.64 8.88 12.84
CA ASN A 422 -4.71 10.21 12.22
C ASN A 422 -3.33 10.61 11.69
N ARG A 423 -3.19 10.73 10.38
CA ARG A 423 -1.93 11.08 9.71
C ARG A 423 -1.59 12.56 9.71
N GLU A 424 -2.49 13.43 10.17
CA GLU A 424 -2.27 14.88 10.09
C GLU A 424 -1.97 15.50 11.44
N PHE A 425 -0.87 16.25 11.54
CA PHE A 425 -0.50 17.03 12.72
C PHE A 425 -0.28 18.50 12.36
N VAL A 426 -0.96 19.41 13.07
CA VAL A 426 -0.88 20.86 12.79
C VAL A 426 0.29 21.48 13.56
N LEU A 427 1.18 22.14 12.83
CA LEU A 427 2.35 22.86 13.31
C LEU A 427 1.99 24.25 13.85
N PRO A 428 2.87 24.89 14.66
CA PRO A 428 2.62 26.23 15.20
C PRO A 428 2.37 27.33 14.15
N ASN A 429 2.90 27.17 12.94
CA ASN A 429 2.66 28.06 11.79
C ASN A 429 1.41 27.71 10.98
N ALA A 430 0.52 26.85 11.51
CA ALA A 430 -0.67 26.32 10.86
C ALA A 430 -0.42 25.36 9.67
N GLN A 431 0.83 24.98 9.41
CA GLN A 431 1.12 23.93 8.41
C GLN A 431 0.72 22.55 8.92
N ILE A 432 0.36 21.67 8.00
CA ILE A 432 -0.01 20.28 8.27
C ILE A 432 1.19 19.40 7.96
N PHE A 433 1.78 18.81 9.00
CA PHE A 433 2.75 17.73 8.86
C PHE A 433 2.01 16.41 8.72
N VAL A 434 2.28 15.69 7.62
CA VAL A 434 1.75 14.35 7.40
C VAL A 434 2.72 13.35 8.02
N LEU A 435 2.24 12.60 9.02
CA LEU A 435 3.02 11.56 9.66
C LEU A 435 3.28 10.41 8.67
N PRO A 436 4.53 9.92 8.59
CA PRO A 436 4.88 8.75 7.79
C PRO A 436 4.05 7.53 8.15
N GLU A 437 3.56 6.80 7.15
CA GLU A 437 2.71 5.62 7.39
C GLU A 437 3.46 4.56 8.23
N ILE A 438 4.75 4.41 7.97
CA ILE A 438 5.60 3.46 8.71
C ILE A 438 5.62 3.72 10.22
N TRP A 439 5.39 4.96 10.68
CA TRP A 439 5.36 5.27 12.12
C TRP A 439 4.17 4.64 12.83
N PHE A 440 3.05 4.42 12.13
CA PHE A 440 1.85 3.78 12.68
C PHE A 440 2.04 2.29 12.91
N THR A 441 2.89 1.64 12.12
CA THR A 441 3.23 0.23 12.32
C THR A 441 4.38 0.10 13.31
N LYS A 442 5.40 0.94 13.15
CA LYS A 442 6.67 0.87 13.87
C LYS A 442 6.56 1.30 15.35
N TYR A 443 5.93 2.46 15.62
CA TYR A 443 5.93 3.08 16.95
C TYR A 443 4.61 2.96 17.72
N LYS A 444 3.52 2.52 17.09
CA LYS A 444 2.23 2.36 17.78
C LYS A 444 2.29 1.39 18.97
N PRO A 445 2.94 0.20 18.88
CA PRO A 445 3.04 -0.69 20.05
C PRO A 445 3.79 -0.03 21.21
N LEU A 446 4.86 0.70 20.90
CA LEU A 446 5.64 1.47 21.88
C LEU A 446 4.76 2.48 22.62
N PHE A 447 3.92 3.22 21.90
CA PHE A 447 2.98 4.19 22.48
C PHE A 447 1.83 3.56 23.29
N LEU A 448 1.37 2.37 22.90
CA LEU A 448 0.32 1.64 23.63
C LEU A 448 0.84 1.07 24.96
N MET A 449 2.10 0.65 24.99
CA MET A 449 2.76 0.03 26.14
C MET A 449 3.43 1.05 27.08
N GLY A 450 3.88 2.19 26.52
CA GLY A 450 4.54 3.24 27.28
C GLY A 450 3.59 4.16 28.04
N LYS A 451 4.02 4.60 29.22
CA LYS A 451 3.32 5.60 30.04
C LYS A 451 3.87 7.00 29.76
N GLU A 452 2.97 7.96 29.58
CA GLU A 452 3.34 9.36 29.41
C GLU A 452 3.90 9.92 30.73
N SER A 453 4.99 10.68 30.63
CA SER A 453 5.58 11.44 31.73
C SER A 453 6.19 12.70 31.14
N ASP A 454 5.53 13.85 31.26
CA ASP A 454 5.99 15.12 30.66
C ASP A 454 6.25 14.98 29.15
N GLU A 455 7.47 15.29 28.69
CA GLU A 455 7.88 15.17 27.28
C GLU A 455 8.57 13.82 26.97
N LYS A 456 8.49 12.83 27.86
CA LYS A 456 9.09 11.51 27.69
C LYS A 456 8.06 10.38 27.78
N LEU A 457 8.42 9.24 27.22
CA LEU A 457 7.65 8.00 27.29
C LEU A 457 8.40 7.02 28.20
N LYS A 458 7.77 6.59 29.28
CA LYS A 458 8.29 5.55 30.18
C LYS A 458 7.91 4.18 29.66
N VAL A 459 8.90 3.38 29.27
CA VAL A 459 8.70 2.03 28.73
C VAL A 459 9.28 1.00 29.69
N SER A 460 8.55 -0.08 29.96
CA SER A 460 9.04 -1.15 30.84
C SER A 460 10.39 -1.68 30.37
N LYS A 461 11.33 -1.92 31.29
CA LYS A 461 12.66 -2.47 30.95
C LYS A 461 12.60 -3.84 30.29
N SER A 462 11.56 -4.61 30.61
CA SER A 462 11.24 -5.89 29.98
C SER A 462 10.95 -5.82 28.48
N LEU A 463 10.70 -4.61 27.95
CA LEU A 463 10.51 -4.34 26.53
C LEU A 463 11.79 -3.72 25.92
N PHE A 464 12.97 -4.24 26.23
CA PHE A 464 14.21 -3.73 25.63
C PHE A 464 14.26 -4.03 24.12
N ASN A 465 13.68 -5.16 23.69
CA ASN A 465 13.60 -5.62 22.30
C ASN A 465 12.93 -4.61 21.37
N ILE A 466 11.78 -4.05 21.77
CA ILE A 466 11.10 -3.04 20.95
C ILE A 466 11.97 -1.80 20.74
N LEU A 467 12.82 -1.42 21.70
CA LEU A 467 13.74 -0.29 21.52
C LEU A 467 14.82 -0.61 20.49
N VAL A 468 15.37 -1.84 20.54
CA VAL A 468 16.39 -2.32 19.61
C VAL A 468 15.84 -2.44 18.19
N ASP A 469 14.68 -3.08 18.01
CA ASP A 469 14.02 -3.25 16.71
C ASP A 469 13.70 -1.90 16.05
N ASN A 470 13.33 -0.92 16.87
CA ASN A 470 13.01 0.42 16.42
C ASN A 470 14.25 1.27 16.10
N GLN A 471 15.45 0.72 16.30
CA GLN A 471 16.74 1.41 16.14
C GLN A 471 16.86 2.66 17.02
N ILE A 472 16.27 2.60 18.22
CA ILE A 472 16.37 3.68 19.20
C ILE A 472 17.77 3.65 19.80
N ASP A 473 18.38 4.82 20.00
CA ASP A 473 19.67 4.90 20.66
C ASP A 473 19.55 4.59 22.16
N ALA A 474 19.75 3.32 22.51
CA ALA A 474 19.58 2.78 23.86
C ALA A 474 20.68 1.72 24.14
N PRO A 475 21.87 2.12 24.62
CA PRO A 475 22.99 1.22 24.86
C PRO A 475 22.66 0.05 25.80
N GLU A 476 21.94 0.31 26.90
CA GLU A 476 21.56 -0.71 27.86
C GLU A 476 20.54 -1.69 27.28
N ALA A 477 19.61 -1.23 26.44
CA ALA A 477 18.66 -2.12 25.76
C ALA A 477 19.38 -3.06 24.79
N LYS A 478 20.40 -2.56 24.07
CA LYS A 478 21.26 -3.38 23.21
C LYS A 478 22.04 -4.41 24.03
N ALA A 479 22.61 -4.01 25.17
CA ALA A 479 23.34 -4.90 26.06
C ALA A 479 22.44 -6.01 26.66
N LEU A 480 21.20 -5.67 27.06
CA LEU A 480 20.20 -6.65 27.49
C LEU A 480 19.87 -7.62 26.36
N ASN A 481 19.65 -7.12 25.14
CA ASN A 481 19.36 -7.96 23.99
C ASN A 481 20.47 -8.97 23.71
N THR A 482 21.74 -8.55 23.79
CA THR A 482 22.88 -9.47 23.67
C THR A 482 22.88 -10.51 24.79
N LYS A 483 22.67 -10.12 26.05
CA LYS A 483 22.65 -11.06 27.19
C LYS A 483 21.54 -12.12 27.07
N PHE A 484 20.33 -11.71 26.67
CA PHE A 484 19.19 -12.63 26.52
C PHE A 484 19.24 -13.48 25.25
N SER A 485 20.04 -13.09 24.25
CA SER A 485 20.24 -13.87 23.02
C SER A 485 21.34 -14.93 23.13
N GLN A 486 22.15 -14.91 24.20
CA GLN A 486 23.23 -15.88 24.40
C GLN A 486 22.66 -17.25 24.82
N SER A 487 23.17 -18.31 24.20
CA SER A 487 22.80 -19.70 24.50
C SER A 487 23.32 -20.20 25.86
N GLN A 488 24.36 -19.57 26.39
CA GLN A 488 24.87 -19.81 27.74
C GLN A 488 25.03 -18.47 28.46
N ILE A 489 24.35 -18.33 29.59
CA ILE A 489 24.47 -17.16 30.46
C ILE A 489 25.69 -17.39 31.36
N GLU A 490 26.81 -16.75 31.01
CA GLU A 490 28.06 -16.85 31.76
C GLU A 490 28.01 -16.09 33.10
N GLY A 491 28.76 -16.57 34.09
CA GLY A 491 29.05 -15.81 35.32
C GLY A 491 28.14 -16.03 36.53
N VAL A 492 27.22 -17.00 36.50
CA VAL A 492 26.35 -17.31 37.65
C VAL A 492 26.81 -18.58 38.36
N SER A 493 27.28 -18.45 39.60
CA SER A 493 27.58 -19.60 40.46
C SER A 493 26.32 -20.15 41.13
N ILE A 494 26.25 -21.48 41.27
CA ILE A 494 25.19 -22.14 42.04
C ILE A 494 25.46 -21.88 43.53
N PRO A 495 24.45 -21.58 44.36
CA PRO A 495 24.66 -21.30 45.78
C PRO A 495 25.23 -22.53 46.51
N HIS A 496 26.32 -22.35 47.26
CA HIS A 496 26.98 -23.44 48.00
C HIS A 496 26.08 -24.14 49.03
N ASN A 497 25.06 -23.43 49.54
CA ASN A 497 24.13 -23.95 50.54
C ASN A 497 22.93 -24.70 49.91
N LEU A 498 22.93 -24.88 48.58
CA LEU A 498 21.94 -25.71 47.90
C LEU A 498 22.30 -27.19 48.07
N ASN A 499 21.46 -27.95 48.77
CA ASN A 499 21.63 -29.38 49.00
C ASN A 499 21.06 -30.22 47.84
N ALA A 500 21.50 -29.91 46.61
CA ALA A 500 21.11 -30.62 45.39
C ALA A 500 22.11 -30.38 44.25
N THR A 501 22.27 -31.37 43.38
CA THR A 501 22.97 -31.21 42.10
C THR A 501 21.96 -30.90 41.01
N LEU A 502 22.05 -29.71 40.40
CA LEU A 502 21.20 -29.32 39.27
C LEU A 502 21.63 -30.05 38.00
N ARG A 503 20.66 -30.49 37.20
CA ARG A 503 20.90 -30.98 35.82
C ARG A 503 21.22 -29.81 34.89
N ASP A 504 21.85 -30.05 33.74
CA ASP A 504 22.28 -29.00 32.81
C ASP A 504 21.15 -28.03 32.41
N TYR A 505 19.96 -28.54 32.09
CA TYR A 505 18.81 -27.67 31.79
C TYR A 505 18.32 -26.91 33.03
N GLN A 506 18.44 -27.48 34.24
CA GLN A 506 18.09 -26.76 35.47
C GLN A 506 19.09 -25.65 35.76
N VAL A 507 20.37 -25.85 35.44
CA VAL A 507 21.41 -24.80 35.50
C VAL A 507 21.05 -23.66 34.54
N GLN A 508 20.69 -23.97 33.29
CA GLN A 508 20.24 -22.94 32.33
C GLN A 508 19.03 -22.16 32.83
N GLY A 509 18.03 -22.85 33.41
CA GLY A 509 16.85 -22.19 33.96
C GLY A 509 17.16 -21.34 35.19
N TYR A 510 18.06 -21.80 36.06
CA TYR A 510 18.59 -21.00 37.16
C TYR A 510 19.35 -19.76 36.67
N CYS A 511 20.23 -19.88 35.68
CA CYS A 511 20.94 -18.73 35.12
C CYS A 511 19.97 -17.72 34.49
N TRP A 512 18.91 -18.19 33.82
CA TRP A 512 17.86 -17.33 33.29
C TRP A 512 17.09 -16.58 34.40
N LEU A 513 16.70 -17.28 35.47
CA LEU A 513 16.09 -16.65 36.65
C LEU A 513 17.00 -15.60 37.28
N ASN A 514 18.31 -15.90 37.39
CA ASN A 514 19.28 -14.96 37.91
C ASN A 514 19.46 -13.74 36.98
N LEU A 515 19.44 -13.94 35.67
CA LEU A 515 19.52 -12.85 34.70
C LEU A 515 18.31 -11.91 34.81
N LEU A 516 17.10 -12.46 35.01
CA LEU A 516 15.90 -11.67 35.29
C LEU A 516 16.06 -10.87 36.60
N TYR A 517 16.52 -11.52 37.66
CA TYR A 517 16.73 -10.90 38.98
C TYR A 517 17.70 -9.72 38.92
N GLN A 518 18.90 -9.93 38.34
CA GLN A 518 19.95 -8.91 38.22
C GLN A 518 19.52 -7.68 37.39
N ASN A 519 18.50 -7.82 36.54
CA ASN A 519 18.03 -6.73 35.68
C ASN A 519 16.64 -6.20 36.10
N ALA A 520 16.17 -6.53 37.31
CA ALA A 520 14.86 -6.15 37.84
C ALA A 520 13.68 -6.52 36.93
N MET A 521 13.79 -7.65 36.23
CA MET A 521 12.76 -8.19 35.37
C MET A 521 12.11 -9.42 35.99
N ASN A 522 10.86 -9.67 35.59
CA ASN A 522 10.06 -10.78 36.12
C ASN A 522 9.63 -11.68 34.95
N GLY A 523 9.57 -12.99 35.20
CA GLY A 523 9.33 -13.96 34.14
C GLY A 523 8.44 -15.12 34.57
N CYS A 524 8.06 -15.93 33.58
CA CYS A 524 7.32 -17.16 33.75
C CYS A 524 8.23 -18.36 33.45
N LEU A 525 8.45 -19.21 34.45
CA LEU A 525 9.10 -20.51 34.24
C LEU A 525 8.03 -21.52 33.83
N ALA A 526 7.95 -21.74 32.53
CA ALA A 526 6.93 -22.52 31.84
C ALA A 526 7.41 -23.92 31.42
N ASP A 527 8.42 -24.47 32.10
CA ASP A 527 8.91 -25.83 31.86
C ASP A 527 7.82 -26.89 32.08
N ASP A 528 7.87 -27.97 31.29
CA ASP A 528 7.00 -29.13 31.45
C ASP A 528 6.99 -29.68 32.89
N MET A 529 5.87 -30.29 33.27
CA MET A 529 5.69 -30.90 34.58
C MET A 529 6.77 -31.97 34.83
N GLY A 530 7.48 -31.88 35.95
CA GLY A 530 8.54 -32.83 36.33
C GLY A 530 9.97 -32.40 35.99
N LEU A 531 10.18 -31.26 35.32
CA LEU A 531 11.53 -30.69 35.07
C LEU A 531 12.13 -29.96 36.30
N GLY A 532 11.48 -30.04 37.47
CA GLY A 532 12.03 -29.52 38.72
C GLY A 532 11.96 -27.99 38.85
N LYS A 533 10.85 -27.37 38.44
CA LYS A 533 10.58 -25.92 38.63
C LYS A 533 10.75 -25.47 40.08
N THR A 534 10.29 -26.29 41.03
CA THR A 534 10.43 -26.06 42.47
C THR A 534 11.90 -25.95 42.88
N LEU A 535 12.74 -26.90 42.46
CA LEU A 535 14.17 -26.90 42.74
C LEU A 535 14.89 -25.68 42.14
N GLN A 536 14.60 -25.34 40.88
CA GLN A 536 15.17 -24.14 40.22
C GLN A 536 14.76 -22.86 40.97
N THR A 537 13.52 -22.78 41.44
CA THR A 537 13.00 -21.65 42.21
C THR A 537 13.66 -21.54 43.59
N LEU A 538 13.82 -22.66 44.30
CA LEU A 538 14.51 -22.69 45.60
C LEU A 538 15.99 -22.31 45.46
N ALA A 539 16.66 -22.76 44.41
CA ALA A 539 18.03 -22.34 44.11
C ALA A 539 18.12 -20.81 43.89
N MET A 540 17.16 -20.23 43.17
CA MET A 540 17.07 -18.78 42.99
C MET A 540 16.81 -18.03 44.30
N LEU A 541 15.90 -18.52 45.15
CA LEU A 541 15.62 -17.92 46.46
C LEU A 541 16.83 -18.02 47.40
N GLN A 542 17.58 -19.13 47.35
CA GLN A 542 18.84 -19.27 48.08
C GLN A 542 19.88 -18.25 47.61
N PHE A 543 20.02 -18.07 46.29
CA PHE A 543 20.91 -17.07 45.72
C PHE A 543 20.54 -15.65 46.19
N ALA A 544 19.26 -15.27 46.08
CA ALA A 544 18.75 -13.96 46.48
C ALA A 544 18.92 -13.71 47.99
N SER A 545 18.77 -14.76 48.82
CA SER A 545 19.02 -14.65 50.27
C SER A 545 20.50 -14.43 50.61
N ASN A 546 21.42 -14.93 49.78
CA ASN A 546 22.87 -14.75 49.98
C ASN A 546 23.35 -13.37 49.51
N HIS A 547 22.60 -12.72 48.60
CA HIS A 547 22.90 -11.40 48.05
C HIS A 547 21.74 -10.43 48.29
N PRO A 548 21.48 -10.04 49.56
CA PRO A 548 20.40 -9.11 49.85
C PRO A 548 20.76 -7.71 49.32
N GLU A 549 20.32 -7.39 48.10
CA GLU A 549 20.47 -6.04 47.53
C GLU A 549 19.56 -5.02 48.25
N LYS A 550 18.49 -5.50 48.92
CA LYS A 550 17.48 -4.68 49.61
C LYS A 550 17.24 -5.22 51.03
N SER A 551 16.75 -4.37 51.94
CA SER A 551 16.52 -4.68 53.36
C SER A 551 15.44 -5.74 53.65
N ILE A 552 14.82 -6.32 52.61
CA ILE A 552 13.65 -7.21 52.72
C ILE A 552 14.08 -8.61 52.30
N LYS A 553 14.00 -9.55 53.25
CA LYS A 553 14.46 -10.94 53.06
C LYS A 553 13.32 -11.92 52.73
N THR A 554 12.16 -11.75 53.36
CA THR A 554 11.06 -12.71 53.28
C THR A 554 10.44 -12.79 51.89
N SER A 555 10.30 -13.99 51.36
CA SER A 555 9.64 -14.29 50.09
C SER A 555 8.32 -15.02 50.33
N LEU A 556 7.33 -14.76 49.48
CA LEU A 556 5.99 -15.36 49.54
C LEU A 556 5.80 -16.34 48.37
N ILE A 557 5.40 -17.57 48.68
CA ILE A 557 5.05 -18.59 47.69
C ILE A 557 3.56 -18.91 47.84
N VAL A 558 2.80 -18.70 46.77
CA VAL A 558 1.36 -18.97 46.70
C VAL A 558 1.15 -20.20 45.83
N VAL A 559 0.57 -21.24 46.41
CA VAL A 559 0.42 -22.56 45.78
C VAL A 559 -1.02 -23.07 45.86
N PRO A 560 -1.44 -24.02 45.01
CA PRO A 560 -2.63 -24.83 45.26
C PRO A 560 -2.54 -25.52 46.63
N THR A 561 -3.68 -25.69 47.31
CA THR A 561 -3.72 -26.30 48.65
C THR A 561 -3.06 -27.67 48.70
N SER A 562 -3.17 -28.46 47.62
CA SER A 562 -2.55 -29.79 47.50
C SER A 562 -1.01 -29.76 47.47
N LEU A 563 -0.39 -28.65 47.05
CA LEU A 563 1.06 -28.54 46.87
C LEU A 563 1.80 -27.98 48.09
N VAL A 564 1.10 -27.49 49.11
CA VAL A 564 1.70 -26.88 50.32
C VAL A 564 2.72 -27.82 50.98
N HIS A 565 2.33 -29.07 51.21
CA HIS A 565 3.22 -30.05 51.86
C HIS A 565 4.40 -30.45 50.98
N ASN A 566 4.23 -30.46 49.66
CA ASN A 566 5.30 -30.77 48.73
C ASN A 566 6.38 -29.67 48.76
N TRP A 567 5.97 -28.41 48.65
CA TRP A 567 6.87 -27.26 48.76
C TRP A 567 7.62 -27.22 50.08
N LEU A 568 6.95 -27.49 51.21
CA LEU A 568 7.61 -27.55 52.51
C LEU A 568 8.67 -28.65 52.57
N LYS A 569 8.36 -29.86 52.06
CA LYS A 569 9.31 -30.98 52.02
C LYS A 569 10.52 -30.67 51.14
N GLU A 570 10.30 -30.10 49.96
CA GLU A 570 11.37 -29.76 49.03
C GLU A 570 12.25 -28.63 49.56
N ALA A 571 11.67 -27.58 50.16
CA ALA A 571 12.43 -26.50 50.78
C ALA A 571 13.31 -27.01 51.93
N ASN A 572 12.77 -27.83 52.83
CA ASN A 572 13.56 -28.43 53.91
C ASN A 572 14.67 -29.37 53.41
N ARG A 573 14.46 -30.03 52.25
CA ARG A 573 15.43 -30.94 51.65
C ARG A 573 16.56 -30.18 50.95
N PHE A 574 16.22 -29.22 50.10
CA PHE A 574 17.14 -28.59 49.15
C PHE A 574 17.77 -27.30 49.70
N THR A 575 17.08 -26.59 50.59
CA THR A 575 17.55 -25.33 51.19
C THR A 575 17.36 -25.36 52.72
N PRO A 576 18.03 -26.29 53.44
CA PRO A 576 17.80 -26.52 54.87
C PRO A 576 18.13 -25.31 55.76
N ASP A 577 18.96 -24.38 55.28
CA ASP A 577 19.33 -23.16 56.00
C ASP A 577 18.26 -22.06 55.93
N GLN A 578 17.23 -22.22 55.09
CA GLN A 578 16.14 -21.25 54.96
C GLN A 578 14.99 -21.59 55.90
N ASN A 579 14.57 -20.62 56.71
CA ASN A 579 13.43 -20.79 57.61
C ASN A 579 12.12 -20.66 56.82
N VAL A 580 11.33 -21.74 56.79
CA VAL A 580 10.06 -21.82 56.05
C VAL A 580 8.88 -21.79 57.02
N PHE A 581 7.87 -20.96 56.73
CA PHE A 581 6.62 -20.90 57.47
C PHE A 581 5.41 -21.16 56.58
N VAL A 582 4.52 -22.04 57.04
CA VAL A 582 3.26 -22.34 56.33
C VAL A 582 2.14 -21.51 56.93
N TYR A 583 1.69 -20.50 56.20
CA TYR A 583 0.56 -19.65 56.56
C TYR A 583 -0.74 -20.24 56.00
N THR A 584 -1.28 -21.26 56.67
CA THR A 584 -2.55 -21.92 56.32
C THR A 584 -3.47 -22.17 57.53
N GLY A 585 -4.69 -22.65 57.30
CA GLY A 585 -5.65 -23.01 58.36
C GLY A 585 -6.53 -21.86 58.87
N ALA A 586 -7.56 -22.20 59.64
CA ALA A 586 -8.57 -21.23 60.11
C ALA A 586 -8.08 -20.34 61.27
N GLN A 587 -7.23 -20.87 62.17
CA GLN A 587 -6.70 -20.16 63.33
C GLN A 587 -5.33 -19.49 63.07
N ARG A 588 -5.10 -19.03 61.85
CA ARG A 588 -3.85 -18.38 61.46
C ARG A 588 -3.72 -16.97 62.07
N THR A 589 -2.55 -16.66 62.62
CA THR A 589 -2.26 -15.37 63.25
C THR A 589 -1.83 -14.34 62.21
N LYS A 590 -2.65 -13.29 62.01
CA LYS A 590 -2.36 -12.16 61.11
C LYS A 590 -1.31 -11.22 61.72
N SER A 591 -0.03 -11.60 61.66
CA SER A 591 1.07 -10.81 62.21
C SER A 591 2.18 -10.60 61.18
N ALA A 592 2.38 -9.34 60.79
CA ALA A 592 3.46 -8.92 59.88
C ALA A 592 4.84 -9.26 60.44
N SER A 593 5.04 -8.96 61.73
CA SER A 593 6.31 -9.20 62.43
C SER A 593 6.61 -10.69 62.62
N LEU A 594 5.59 -11.56 62.61
CA LEU A 594 5.78 -13.00 62.58
C LEU A 594 6.28 -13.44 61.20
N LEU A 595 5.60 -13.04 60.12
CA LEU A 595 5.96 -13.45 58.76
C LEU A 595 7.37 -12.98 58.37
N GLN A 596 7.76 -11.77 58.77
CA GLN A 596 9.07 -11.19 58.47
C GLN A 596 10.26 -11.90 59.16
N LYS A 597 10.01 -12.79 60.13
CA LYS A 597 11.07 -13.61 60.77
C LYS A 597 11.51 -14.79 59.91
N TYR A 598 10.73 -15.15 58.90
CA TYR A 598 10.98 -16.29 58.03
C TYR A 598 11.54 -15.84 56.68
N ASP A 599 12.30 -16.73 56.07
CA ASP A 599 12.88 -16.50 54.74
C ASP A 599 11.85 -16.79 53.65
N ILE A 600 11.04 -17.85 53.85
CA ILE A 600 9.98 -18.26 52.95
C ILE A 600 8.67 -18.39 53.72
N VAL A 601 7.61 -17.79 53.18
CA VAL A 601 6.23 -17.99 53.62
C VAL A 601 5.45 -18.70 52.52
N ILE A 602 4.88 -19.87 52.81
CA ILE A 602 4.04 -20.63 51.89
C ILE A 602 2.58 -20.43 52.27
N THR A 603 1.73 -20.08 51.32
CA THR A 603 0.29 -19.96 51.51
C THR A 603 -0.49 -20.39 50.27
N THR A 604 -1.82 -20.26 50.29
CA THR A 604 -2.68 -20.70 49.19
C THR A 604 -3.44 -19.54 48.55
N TYR A 605 -3.83 -19.71 47.28
CA TYR A 605 -4.65 -18.74 46.56
C TYR A 605 -5.93 -18.37 47.31
N GLY A 606 -6.61 -19.35 47.92
CA GLY A 606 -7.81 -19.11 48.71
C GLY A 606 -7.56 -18.19 49.92
N ILE A 607 -6.40 -18.32 50.57
CA ILE A 607 -6.01 -17.48 51.69
C ILE A 607 -5.65 -16.08 51.23
N ILE A 608 -4.86 -15.94 50.16
CA ILE A 608 -4.54 -14.63 49.59
C ILE A 608 -5.81 -13.86 49.26
N ARG A 609 -6.80 -14.50 48.62
CA ARG A 609 -8.09 -13.87 48.32
C ARG A 609 -8.84 -13.41 49.56
N ASN A 610 -8.85 -14.23 50.62
CA ASN A 610 -9.65 -13.96 51.82
C ASN A 610 -8.95 -12.98 52.78
N ASP A 611 -7.62 -12.93 52.79
CA ASP A 611 -6.80 -12.12 53.70
C ASP A 611 -6.03 -11.00 52.97
N ILE A 612 -6.46 -10.61 51.76
CA ILE A 612 -5.70 -9.63 50.96
C ILE A 612 -5.52 -8.29 51.68
N ASP A 613 -6.49 -7.90 52.52
CA ASP A 613 -6.38 -6.68 53.32
C ASP A 613 -5.19 -6.67 54.28
N PHE A 614 -4.75 -7.85 54.72
CA PHE A 614 -3.52 -8.00 55.50
C PHE A 614 -2.28 -8.04 54.60
N PHE A 615 -2.32 -8.80 53.50
CA PHE A 615 -1.15 -9.00 52.64
C PHE A 615 -0.78 -7.78 51.79
N LYS A 616 -1.73 -6.90 51.42
CA LYS A 616 -1.47 -5.72 50.58
C LYS A 616 -0.54 -4.69 51.24
N ASP A 617 -0.41 -4.73 52.55
CA ASP A 617 0.43 -3.81 53.33
C ASP A 617 1.82 -4.39 53.61
N LEU A 618 2.04 -5.67 53.31
CA LEU A 618 3.34 -6.33 53.43
C LEU A 618 4.14 -6.17 52.14
N LYS A 619 5.46 -5.99 52.29
CA LYS A 619 6.41 -6.01 51.18
C LYS A 619 7.31 -7.24 51.31
N PHE A 620 7.37 -8.03 50.25
CA PHE A 620 8.19 -9.24 50.15
C PHE A 620 9.40 -9.01 49.23
N ASN A 621 10.39 -9.90 49.32
CA ASN A 621 11.48 -9.92 48.35
C ASN A 621 10.97 -10.49 47.03
N TYR A 622 10.47 -11.73 47.07
CA TYR A 622 9.81 -12.41 45.95
C TYR A 622 8.34 -12.67 46.26
N VAL A 623 7.48 -12.60 45.24
CA VAL A 623 6.17 -13.27 45.22
C VAL A 623 6.17 -14.28 44.09
N ILE A 624 6.02 -15.55 44.43
CA ILE A 624 6.01 -16.67 43.49
C ILE A 624 4.60 -17.26 43.46
N LEU A 625 4.05 -17.40 42.26
CA LEU A 625 2.77 -18.08 42.04
C LEU A 625 3.02 -19.42 41.34
N ASP A 626 2.77 -20.53 42.04
CA ASP A 626 2.83 -21.86 41.45
C ASP A 626 1.46 -22.27 40.88
N GLU A 627 1.45 -23.01 39.78
CA GLU A 627 0.26 -23.29 38.98
C GLU A 627 -0.52 -21.99 38.66
N SER A 628 0.20 -21.03 38.05
CA SER A 628 -0.29 -19.66 37.81
C SER A 628 -1.48 -19.57 36.85
N GLN A 629 -1.87 -20.66 36.17
CA GLN A 629 -3.15 -20.72 35.44
C GLN A 629 -4.37 -20.43 36.35
N THR A 630 -4.21 -20.54 37.67
CA THR A 630 -5.23 -20.11 38.65
C THR A 630 -5.61 -18.63 38.50
N ILE A 631 -4.71 -17.79 37.96
CA ILE A 631 -4.93 -16.35 37.75
C ILE A 631 -5.19 -15.97 36.29
N LYS A 632 -5.60 -16.92 35.44
CA LYS A 632 -5.83 -16.70 34.00
C LYS A 632 -6.89 -15.65 33.67
N ASN A 633 -7.91 -15.50 34.53
CA ASN A 633 -8.99 -14.56 34.30
C ASN A 633 -8.74 -13.21 34.99
N PRO A 634 -8.54 -12.11 34.23
CA PRO A 634 -8.22 -10.79 34.78
C PRO A 634 -9.40 -10.14 35.54
N PHE A 635 -10.61 -10.65 35.37
CA PHE A 635 -11.81 -10.18 36.06
C PHE A 635 -12.07 -10.91 37.39
N SER A 636 -11.33 -11.98 37.67
CA SER A 636 -11.54 -12.79 38.87
C SER A 636 -11.12 -12.07 40.16
N LYS A 637 -11.78 -12.39 41.28
CA LYS A 637 -11.40 -11.85 42.61
C LYS A 637 -9.97 -12.25 42.99
N ILE A 638 -9.54 -13.46 42.62
CA ILE A 638 -8.19 -13.94 42.92
C ILE A 638 -7.13 -13.13 42.18
N TYR A 639 -7.33 -12.87 40.88
CA TYR A 639 -6.42 -12.04 40.09
C TYR A 639 -6.26 -10.63 40.67
N ARG A 640 -7.38 -9.99 41.01
CA ARG A 640 -7.36 -8.67 41.66
C ARG A 640 -6.63 -8.70 43.00
N SER A 641 -6.73 -9.80 43.75
CA SER A 641 -6.05 -9.95 45.04
C SER A 641 -4.54 -10.08 44.86
N VAL A 642 -4.06 -10.94 43.95
CA VAL A 642 -2.61 -11.11 43.74
C VAL A 642 -1.94 -9.84 43.19
N LEU A 643 -2.65 -9.02 42.40
CA LEU A 643 -2.14 -7.72 41.95
C LEU A 643 -1.92 -6.70 43.08
N LEU A 644 -2.54 -6.88 44.25
CA LEU A 644 -2.35 -6.00 45.39
C LEU A 644 -1.12 -6.37 46.23
N LEU A 645 -0.53 -7.54 46.01
CA LEU A 645 0.71 -7.95 46.67
C LEU A 645 1.87 -7.03 46.26
N LYS A 646 2.80 -6.76 47.17
CA LYS A 646 3.98 -5.93 46.91
C LYS A 646 5.24 -6.75 47.09
N ALA A 647 6.06 -6.83 46.04
CA ALA A 647 7.37 -7.46 46.06
C ALA A 647 8.37 -6.71 45.19
N ASN A 648 9.67 -6.96 45.42
CA ASN A 648 10.74 -6.49 44.53
C ASN A 648 10.75 -7.32 43.24
N HIS A 649 10.48 -8.63 43.35
CA HIS A 649 10.47 -9.56 42.23
C HIS A 649 9.21 -10.43 42.24
N TYR A 650 8.77 -10.83 41.05
CA TYR A 650 7.61 -11.68 40.80
C TYR A 650 8.02 -12.83 39.89
N LEU A 651 7.50 -14.02 40.16
CA LEU A 651 7.73 -15.21 39.35
C LEU A 651 6.45 -16.01 39.26
N THR A 652 6.16 -16.55 38.08
CA THR A 652 5.07 -17.50 37.88
C THR A 652 5.63 -18.82 37.41
N LEU A 653 5.07 -19.91 37.92
CA LEU A 653 5.39 -21.27 37.52
C LEU A 653 4.12 -21.90 36.95
N SER A 654 4.21 -22.48 35.75
CA SER A 654 3.09 -23.21 35.15
C SER A 654 3.58 -24.22 34.12
N GLY A 655 2.92 -25.37 33.99
CA GLY A 655 3.16 -26.26 32.84
C GLY A 655 2.44 -25.79 31.56
N THR A 656 1.44 -24.91 31.71
CA THR A 656 0.52 -24.49 30.63
C THR A 656 0.26 -22.99 30.75
N PRO A 657 1.24 -22.14 30.38
CA PRO A 657 1.12 -20.69 30.55
C PRO A 657 -0.03 -20.09 29.72
N ILE A 658 -0.45 -20.76 28.64
CA ILE A 658 -1.60 -20.41 27.80
C ILE A 658 -2.50 -21.63 27.73
N GLU A 659 -3.75 -21.52 28.16
CA GLU A 659 -4.69 -22.63 28.23
C GLU A 659 -5.88 -22.42 27.28
N ASN A 660 -6.48 -21.23 27.26
CA ASN A 660 -7.73 -20.98 26.52
C ASN A 660 -7.64 -19.79 25.55
N SER A 661 -6.91 -18.72 25.89
CA SER A 661 -6.85 -17.51 25.05
C SER A 661 -5.62 -16.67 25.34
N LEU A 662 -5.30 -15.70 24.47
CA LEU A 662 -4.27 -14.70 24.70
C LEU A 662 -4.57 -13.77 25.89
N SER A 663 -5.82 -13.75 26.39
CA SER A 663 -6.15 -13.03 27.63
C SER A 663 -5.55 -13.68 28.88
N ASP A 664 -5.32 -15.00 28.86
CA ASP A 664 -4.66 -15.74 29.93
C ASP A 664 -3.21 -15.28 30.05
N LEU A 665 -2.53 -15.17 28.90
CA LEU A 665 -1.16 -14.69 28.77
C LEU A 665 -1.03 -13.25 29.27
N TRP A 666 -1.94 -12.36 28.86
CA TRP A 666 -1.95 -10.97 29.32
C TRP A 666 -2.04 -10.88 30.84
N SER A 667 -2.91 -11.68 31.45
CA SER A 667 -3.10 -11.68 32.90
C SER A 667 -1.83 -12.06 33.64
N GLN A 668 -1.15 -13.13 33.21
CA GLN A 668 0.10 -13.58 33.82
C GLN A 668 1.23 -12.56 33.64
N LEU A 669 1.44 -12.07 32.41
CA LEU A 669 2.50 -11.10 32.14
C LEU A 669 2.25 -9.75 32.79
N ASN A 670 0.99 -9.33 32.94
CA ASN A 670 0.65 -8.10 33.67
C ASN A 670 0.84 -8.26 35.19
N PHE A 671 0.70 -9.46 35.75
CA PHE A 671 1.08 -9.71 37.14
C PHE A 671 2.61 -9.60 37.34
N LEU A 672 3.38 -10.21 36.42
CA LEU A 672 4.84 -10.20 36.44
C LEU A 672 5.43 -8.79 36.22
N ASN A 673 5.04 -8.14 35.13
CA ASN A 673 5.56 -6.83 34.71
C ASN A 673 4.37 -5.87 34.50
N ARG A 674 3.95 -5.23 35.59
CA ARG A 674 2.71 -4.44 35.65
C ARG A 674 2.67 -3.31 34.63
N GLY A 675 1.67 -3.36 33.76
CA GLY A 675 1.45 -2.36 32.71
C GLY A 675 2.38 -2.48 31.51
N MET A 676 3.26 -3.49 31.45
CA MET A 676 4.16 -3.74 30.33
C MET A 676 3.40 -3.86 29.00
N LEU A 677 2.31 -4.62 28.96
CA LEU A 677 1.50 -4.82 27.75
C LEU A 677 0.38 -3.77 27.58
N GLY A 678 0.45 -2.66 28.32
CA GLY A 678 -0.61 -1.66 28.34
C GLY A 678 -1.91 -2.17 28.99
N SER A 679 -3.03 -1.52 28.66
CA SER A 679 -4.35 -1.90 29.19
C SER A 679 -4.89 -3.16 28.50
N LEU A 680 -5.75 -3.93 29.18
CA LEU A 680 -6.41 -5.10 28.58
C LEU A 680 -7.21 -4.72 27.32
N LYS A 681 -7.82 -3.54 27.28
CA LYS A 681 -8.53 -3.04 26.09
C LYS A 681 -7.58 -2.82 24.93
N SER A 682 -6.49 -2.08 25.15
CA SER A 682 -5.47 -1.81 24.13
C SER A 682 -4.84 -3.12 23.62
N PHE A 683 -4.52 -4.04 24.52
CA PHE A 683 -3.97 -5.35 24.16
C PHE A 683 -4.95 -6.21 23.37
N ARG A 684 -6.25 -6.15 23.73
CA ARG A 684 -7.30 -6.84 23.00
C ARG A 684 -7.43 -6.34 21.56
N ASP A 685 -7.45 -5.02 21.38
CA ASP A 685 -7.63 -4.40 20.07
C ASP A 685 -6.38 -4.58 19.18
N GLU A 686 -5.19 -4.54 19.77
CA GLU A 686 -3.91 -4.61 19.03
C GLU A 686 -3.41 -6.04 18.74
N TYR A 687 -3.67 -7.00 19.65
CA TYR A 687 -3.13 -8.37 19.52
C TYR A 687 -4.22 -9.45 19.53
N ILE A 688 -5.13 -9.46 20.52
CA ILE A 688 -6.10 -10.57 20.66
C ILE A 688 -7.02 -10.66 19.43
N ILE A 689 -7.66 -9.55 19.03
CA ILE A 689 -8.59 -9.54 17.89
C ILE A 689 -7.85 -9.87 16.58
N PRO A 690 -6.73 -9.21 16.22
CA PRO A 690 -6.01 -9.54 14.99
C PRO A 690 -5.50 -10.98 14.92
N ILE A 691 -4.98 -11.53 16.03
CA ILE A 691 -4.42 -12.89 16.05
C ILE A 691 -5.53 -13.94 16.06
N GLU A 692 -6.48 -13.86 16.99
CA GLU A 692 -7.49 -14.90 17.18
C GLU A 692 -8.62 -14.85 16.13
N LYS A 693 -8.97 -13.67 15.60
CA LYS A 693 -10.08 -13.53 14.63
C LYS A 693 -9.63 -13.33 13.19
N SER A 694 -8.54 -12.61 12.96
CA SER A 694 -8.05 -12.27 11.62
C SER A 694 -6.84 -13.10 11.19
N ALA A 695 -6.33 -14.00 12.05
CA ALA A 695 -5.15 -14.83 11.80
C ALA A 695 -3.91 -14.02 11.35
N ASP A 696 -3.73 -12.83 11.94
CA ASP A 696 -2.61 -11.94 11.63
C ASP A 696 -1.28 -12.49 12.17
N THR A 697 -0.53 -13.16 11.29
CA THR A 697 0.77 -13.78 11.60
C THR A 697 1.86 -12.77 11.94
N GLU A 698 1.76 -11.52 11.48
CA GLU A 698 2.76 -10.49 11.77
C GLU A 698 2.58 -10.00 13.21
N LYS A 699 1.33 -9.77 13.63
CA LYS A 699 1.03 -9.45 15.03
C LYS A 699 1.38 -10.59 15.98
N GLU A 700 1.18 -11.83 15.57
CA GLU A 700 1.61 -13.00 16.35
C GLU A 700 3.13 -13.03 16.53
N ARG A 701 3.90 -12.86 15.44
CA ARG A 701 5.36 -12.83 15.48
C ARG A 701 5.85 -11.69 16.37
N GLN A 702 5.26 -10.50 16.22
CA GLN A 702 5.58 -9.33 17.03
C GLN A 702 5.34 -9.63 18.52
N LEU A 703 4.17 -10.15 18.89
CA LEU A 703 3.87 -10.46 20.29
C LEU A 703 4.83 -11.51 20.86
N LYS A 704 5.11 -12.57 20.09
CA LYS A 704 6.05 -13.63 20.50
C LYS A 704 7.44 -13.07 20.78
N HIS A 705 7.95 -12.22 19.89
CA HIS A 705 9.24 -11.58 20.06
C HIS A 705 9.29 -10.70 21.32
N LEU A 706 8.19 -9.97 21.60
CA LEU A 706 8.09 -9.10 22.78
C LEU A 706 8.21 -9.87 24.10
N ILE A 707 7.61 -11.06 24.18
CA ILE A 707 7.47 -11.83 25.44
C ILE A 707 8.53 -12.92 25.62
N GLU A 708 9.22 -13.31 24.55
CA GLU A 708 10.21 -14.40 24.55
C GLU A 708 11.26 -14.31 25.68
N PRO A 709 11.88 -13.15 25.98
CA PRO A 709 12.85 -13.05 27.06
C PRO A 709 12.28 -13.35 28.46
N LEU A 710 10.95 -13.26 28.61
CA LEU A 710 10.24 -13.32 29.87
C LEU A 710 9.56 -14.68 30.11
N ILE A 711 9.60 -15.60 29.14
CA ILE A 711 8.99 -16.93 29.26
C ILE A 711 10.01 -17.98 28.87
N LEU A 712 10.45 -18.78 29.85
CA LEU A 712 11.27 -19.96 29.59
C LEU A 712 10.37 -21.20 29.53
N ARG A 713 10.17 -21.74 28.33
CA ARG A 713 9.36 -22.95 28.09
C ARG A 713 10.19 -24.02 27.39
N ARG A 714 10.31 -25.20 28.01
CA ARG A 714 11.05 -26.35 27.48
C ARG A 714 10.25 -27.63 27.67
N THR A 715 10.26 -28.48 26.66
CA THR A 715 9.59 -29.79 26.72
C THR A 715 10.52 -30.87 27.26
N LYS A 716 9.95 -31.95 27.83
CA LYS A 716 10.76 -33.10 28.28
C LYS A 716 11.63 -33.68 27.17
N GLU A 717 11.12 -33.76 25.95
CA GLU A 717 11.84 -34.25 24.76
C GLU A 717 13.07 -33.41 24.43
N GLN A 718 12.99 -32.08 24.63
CA GLN A 718 14.09 -31.17 24.35
C GLN A 718 15.25 -31.33 25.34
N VAL A 719 14.95 -31.61 26.62
CA VAL A 719 15.94 -31.46 27.71
C VAL A 719 16.21 -32.73 28.53
N ALA A 720 15.37 -33.74 28.44
CA ALA A 720 15.45 -34.97 29.23
C ALA A 720 15.42 -36.20 28.30
N LYS A 721 16.41 -36.29 27.40
CA LYS A 721 16.57 -37.37 26.41
C LYS A 721 16.75 -38.76 27.02
N ASP A 722 17.07 -38.83 28.32
CA ASP A 722 17.25 -40.09 29.06
C ASP A 722 15.92 -40.72 29.52
N LEU A 723 14.78 -40.04 29.34
CA LEU A 723 13.46 -40.60 29.64
C LEU A 723 13.01 -41.50 28.47
N PRO A 724 12.52 -42.73 28.75
CA PRO A 724 11.89 -43.54 27.71
C PRO A 724 10.66 -42.80 27.14
N PRO A 725 10.37 -42.94 25.83
CA PRO A 725 9.21 -42.31 25.23
C PRO A 725 7.92 -42.79 25.91
N LEU A 726 6.95 -41.89 26.06
CA LEU A 726 5.62 -42.26 26.54
C LEU A 726 4.92 -43.09 25.45
N THR A 727 4.54 -44.31 25.78
CA THR A 727 3.71 -45.15 24.89
C THR A 727 2.25 -44.89 25.21
N GLU A 728 1.53 -44.23 24.30
CA GLU A 728 0.09 -44.03 24.41
C GLU A 728 -0.66 -45.09 23.60
N GLN A 729 -1.61 -45.76 24.24
CA GLN A 729 -2.49 -46.74 23.59
C GLN A 729 -3.95 -46.40 23.90
N ILE A 730 -4.74 -46.23 22.84
CA ILE A 730 -6.19 -46.03 22.96
C ILE A 730 -6.86 -47.41 22.88
N ILE A 731 -7.50 -47.82 23.97
CA ILE A 731 -8.26 -49.07 24.04
C ILE A 731 -9.74 -48.74 23.79
N TYR A 732 -10.30 -49.31 22.71
CA TYR A 732 -11.73 -49.24 22.42
C TYR A 732 -12.41 -50.42 23.09
N CYS A 733 -13.50 -50.14 23.80
CA CYS A 733 -14.37 -51.14 24.41
C CYS A 733 -15.81 -50.87 23.98
N ASP A 734 -16.57 -51.93 23.79
CA ASP A 734 -18.01 -51.82 23.52
C ASP A 734 -18.77 -51.62 24.84
N MET A 735 -19.95 -51.01 24.73
CA MET A 735 -20.89 -51.00 25.86
C MET A 735 -21.44 -52.41 26.08
N SER A 736 -21.79 -52.77 27.32
CA SER A 736 -22.60 -53.96 27.54
C SER A 736 -23.98 -53.78 26.90
N ASP A 737 -24.66 -54.86 26.53
CA ASP A 737 -25.99 -54.77 25.89
C ASP A 737 -26.98 -53.93 26.73
N ALA A 738 -26.97 -54.13 28.05
CA ALA A 738 -27.81 -53.39 28.98
C ALA A 738 -27.41 -51.91 29.10
N GLN A 739 -26.09 -51.60 29.08
CA GLN A 739 -25.59 -50.22 29.06
C GLN A 739 -26.00 -49.52 27.75
N GLN A 740 -25.90 -50.20 26.62
CA GLN A 740 -26.23 -49.65 25.31
C GLN A 740 -27.72 -49.30 25.18
N GLU A 741 -28.59 -50.18 25.66
CA GLU A 741 -30.04 -49.95 25.66
C GLU A 741 -30.41 -48.69 26.47
N VAL A 742 -29.86 -48.58 27.68
CA VAL A 742 -30.07 -47.40 28.52
C VAL A 742 -29.49 -46.13 27.89
N TYR A 743 -28.29 -46.22 27.31
CA TYR A 743 -27.65 -45.09 26.65
C TYR A 743 -28.49 -44.56 25.49
N GLU A 744 -29.00 -45.41 24.60
CA GLU A 744 -29.83 -44.98 23.47
C GLU A 744 -31.21 -44.47 23.91
N LYS A 745 -31.78 -45.05 24.98
CA LYS A 745 -33.02 -44.55 25.59
C LYS A 745 -32.84 -43.12 26.12
N GLU A 746 -31.83 -42.89 26.95
CA GLU A 746 -31.52 -41.58 27.54
C GLU A 746 -31.14 -40.55 26.46
N LYS A 747 -30.35 -40.96 25.47
CA LYS A 747 -29.98 -40.13 24.32
C LYS A 747 -31.20 -39.68 23.53
N SER A 748 -32.18 -40.56 23.34
CA SER A 748 -33.43 -40.22 22.65
C SER A 748 -34.28 -39.23 23.46
N MET A 749 -34.39 -39.43 24.78
CA MET A 749 -35.09 -38.49 25.67
C MET A 749 -34.43 -37.11 25.68
N ILE A 750 -33.11 -37.07 25.82
CA ILE A 750 -32.32 -35.82 25.79
C ILE A 750 -32.50 -35.12 24.43
N ARG A 751 -32.42 -35.85 23.31
CA ARG A 751 -32.63 -35.27 21.98
C ARG A 751 -33.99 -34.60 21.84
N ASN A 752 -35.06 -35.26 22.28
CA ASN A 752 -36.41 -34.70 22.19
C ASN A 752 -36.56 -33.45 23.07
N SER A 753 -36.08 -33.51 24.32
CA SER A 753 -36.12 -32.35 25.22
C SER A 753 -35.31 -31.14 24.72
N ILE A 754 -34.20 -31.38 24.01
CA ILE A 754 -33.39 -30.31 23.40
C ILE A 754 -34.16 -29.64 22.26
N ILE A 755 -34.81 -30.42 21.38
CA ILE A 755 -35.62 -29.90 20.27
C ILE A 755 -36.74 -29.01 20.82
N GLU A 756 -37.49 -29.50 21.80
CA GLU A 756 -38.57 -28.74 22.45
C GLU A 756 -38.05 -27.45 23.14
N SER A 757 -36.90 -27.53 23.82
CA SER A 757 -36.32 -26.38 24.52
C SER A 757 -35.79 -25.29 23.57
N ILE A 758 -35.22 -25.68 22.42
CA ILE A 758 -34.76 -24.74 21.39
C ILE A 758 -35.95 -24.01 20.76
N GLU A 759 -37.04 -24.73 20.48
CA GLU A 759 -38.27 -24.16 19.92
C GLU A 759 -38.93 -23.13 20.86
N GLN A 760 -38.87 -23.34 22.18
CA GLN A 760 -39.53 -22.46 23.16
C GLN A 760 -38.70 -21.27 23.63
N VAL A 761 -37.38 -21.40 23.80
CA VAL A 761 -36.58 -20.42 24.56
C VAL A 761 -35.32 -19.94 23.82
N GLY A 762 -35.02 -20.50 22.64
CA GLY A 762 -33.85 -20.17 21.84
C GLY A 762 -32.54 -20.83 22.32
N VAL A 763 -31.55 -20.91 21.42
CA VAL A 763 -30.31 -21.70 21.58
C VAL A 763 -29.45 -21.27 22.78
N GLU A 764 -29.42 -19.97 23.12
CA GLU A 764 -28.62 -19.46 24.24
C GLU A 764 -29.18 -19.84 25.62
N LYS A 765 -30.48 -20.12 25.74
CA LYS A 765 -31.11 -20.53 27.01
C LYS A 765 -31.24 -22.04 27.14
N SER A 766 -31.16 -22.80 26.05
CA SER A 766 -31.18 -24.26 26.06
C SER A 766 -29.80 -24.89 26.34
N SER A 767 -28.73 -24.09 26.38
CA SER A 767 -27.35 -24.56 26.56
C SER A 767 -27.14 -25.34 27.86
N ILE A 768 -27.83 -24.93 28.93
CA ILE A 768 -27.79 -25.63 30.23
C ILE A 768 -28.41 -27.02 30.11
N SER A 769 -29.53 -27.17 29.40
CA SER A 769 -30.18 -28.47 29.19
C SER A 769 -29.30 -29.42 28.38
N ILE A 770 -28.66 -28.90 27.33
CA ILE A 770 -27.73 -29.66 26.47
C ILE A 770 -26.53 -30.16 27.30
N LEU A 771 -25.93 -29.31 28.13
CA LEU A 771 -24.80 -29.69 28.97
C LEU A 771 -25.18 -30.76 30.01
N THR A 772 -26.36 -30.64 30.62
CA THR A 772 -26.89 -31.66 31.56
C THR A 772 -27.11 -33.00 30.86
N GLY A 773 -27.70 -32.99 29.65
CA GLY A 773 -27.88 -34.21 28.85
C GLY A 773 -26.56 -34.88 28.46
N LEU A 774 -25.60 -34.10 27.95
CA LEU A 774 -24.26 -34.61 27.63
C LEU A 774 -23.54 -35.16 28.86
N MET A 775 -23.70 -34.53 30.02
CA MET A 775 -23.14 -35.02 31.28
C MET A 775 -23.74 -36.38 31.67
N ARG A 776 -25.06 -36.54 31.55
CA ARG A 776 -25.76 -37.80 31.85
C ARG A 776 -25.33 -38.91 30.90
N LEU A 777 -25.24 -38.65 29.59
CA LEU A 777 -24.71 -39.60 28.61
C LEU A 777 -23.25 -39.97 28.91
N ARG A 778 -22.41 -38.98 29.27
CA ARG A 778 -21.02 -39.23 29.65
C ARG A 778 -20.91 -40.08 30.91
N GLN A 779 -21.82 -39.96 31.87
CA GLN A 779 -21.87 -40.84 33.03
C GLN A 779 -22.20 -42.27 32.60
N ILE A 780 -23.29 -42.48 31.85
CA ILE A 780 -23.70 -43.81 31.37
C ILE A 780 -22.60 -44.47 30.54
N ALA A 781 -21.94 -43.71 29.66
CA ALA A 781 -20.84 -44.22 28.83
C ALA A 781 -19.59 -44.61 29.64
N ASN A 782 -19.35 -44.00 30.81
CA ASN A 782 -18.27 -44.44 31.69
C ASN A 782 -18.69 -45.64 32.53
N HIS A 783 -19.83 -45.56 33.20
CA HIS A 783 -20.45 -46.65 33.93
C HIS A 783 -21.91 -46.28 34.27
N PRO A 784 -22.93 -47.11 33.95
CA PRO A 784 -24.33 -46.82 34.28
C PRO A 784 -24.59 -46.51 35.76
N ALA A 785 -23.92 -47.23 36.66
CA ALA A 785 -24.06 -47.09 38.11
C ALA A 785 -23.64 -45.72 38.68
N LEU A 786 -23.08 -44.82 37.86
CA LEU A 786 -22.89 -43.42 38.24
C LEU A 786 -24.22 -42.66 38.40
N LEU A 787 -25.30 -43.21 37.82
CA LEU A 787 -26.67 -42.77 37.99
C LEU A 787 -27.41 -43.76 38.87
N ASP A 788 -28.11 -43.24 39.88
CA ASP A 788 -28.82 -44.08 40.86
C ASP A 788 -29.94 -44.90 40.18
N ASP A 789 -30.51 -44.39 39.08
CA ASP A 789 -31.51 -45.07 38.25
C ASP A 789 -31.00 -46.38 37.62
N TYR A 790 -29.67 -46.56 37.53
CA TYR A 790 -29.01 -47.65 36.82
C TYR A 790 -27.88 -48.30 37.64
N ALA A 791 -27.97 -48.21 38.96
CA ALA A 791 -26.93 -48.67 39.91
C ALA A 791 -26.50 -50.13 39.75
N THR A 792 -27.36 -51.00 39.24
CA THR A 792 -27.13 -52.45 39.12
C THR A 792 -26.64 -52.90 37.74
N LEU A 793 -26.40 -51.97 36.81
CA LEU A 793 -26.01 -52.32 35.45
C LEU A 793 -24.49 -52.30 35.27
N ASP A 794 -24.00 -53.32 34.59
CA ASP A 794 -22.59 -53.50 34.27
C ASP A 794 -22.11 -52.51 33.20
N SER A 795 -20.79 -52.39 33.05
CA SER A 795 -20.18 -51.52 32.05
C SER A 795 -19.02 -52.19 31.34
N GLY A 796 -19.08 -52.21 30.00
CA GLY A 796 -18.00 -52.79 29.20
C GLY A 796 -16.67 -52.05 29.35
N LYS A 797 -16.69 -50.75 29.70
CA LYS A 797 -15.47 -50.02 30.06
C LYS A 797 -14.90 -50.46 31.39
N PHE A 798 -15.76 -50.71 32.37
CA PHE A 798 -15.33 -51.18 33.69
C PHE A 798 -14.69 -52.57 33.56
N ASP A 799 -15.30 -53.48 32.80
CA ASP A 799 -14.77 -54.81 32.52
C ASP A 799 -13.39 -54.77 31.84
N GLU A 800 -13.20 -53.87 30.88
CA GLU A 800 -11.90 -53.71 30.22
C GLU A 800 -10.83 -53.12 31.15
N VAL A 801 -11.23 -52.18 32.02
CA VAL A 801 -10.35 -51.56 33.02
C VAL A 801 -9.92 -52.58 34.07
N THR A 802 -10.85 -53.37 34.62
CA THR A 802 -10.52 -54.41 35.62
C THR A 802 -9.62 -55.48 35.02
N ARG A 803 -9.92 -55.99 33.82
CA ARG A 803 -9.05 -56.91 33.06
C ARG A 803 -7.64 -56.34 32.85
N SER A 804 -7.55 -55.07 32.49
CA SER A 804 -6.25 -54.39 32.31
C SER A 804 -5.49 -54.27 33.63
N ILE A 805 -6.18 -53.99 34.73
CA ILE A 805 -5.58 -53.89 36.07
C ILE A 805 -5.04 -55.25 36.53
N GLU A 806 -5.81 -56.34 36.37
CA GLU A 806 -5.38 -57.71 36.71
C GLU A 806 -4.06 -58.07 35.99
N ASN A 807 -3.99 -57.80 34.68
CA ASN A 807 -2.78 -58.06 33.88
C ASN A 807 -1.56 -57.28 34.41
N ILE A 808 -1.73 -55.98 34.70
CA ILE A 808 -0.61 -55.14 35.15
C ILE A 808 -0.17 -55.50 36.59
N ILE A 809 -1.10 -55.91 37.45
CA ILE A 809 -0.79 -56.41 38.79
C ILE A 809 -0.01 -57.73 38.69
N ALA A 810 -0.39 -58.63 37.79
CA ALA A 810 0.34 -59.88 37.55
C ALA A 810 1.79 -59.62 37.11
N GLU A 811 2.02 -58.56 36.32
CA GLU A 811 3.35 -58.09 35.91
C GLU A 811 4.10 -57.30 37.00
N LYS A 812 3.50 -57.10 38.18
CA LYS A 812 4.05 -56.36 39.34
C LYS A 812 4.40 -54.90 39.04
N HIS A 813 3.66 -54.26 38.14
CA HIS A 813 3.78 -52.85 37.84
C HIS A 813 2.82 -51.99 38.70
N LYS A 814 3.14 -50.70 38.85
CA LYS A 814 2.28 -49.74 39.56
C LYS A 814 1.36 -49.03 38.58
N ILE A 815 0.10 -48.86 38.95
CA ILE A 815 -0.96 -48.27 38.12
C ILE A 815 -1.40 -46.93 38.72
N LEU A 816 -1.70 -45.96 37.86
CA LEU A 816 -2.40 -44.74 38.21
C LEU A 816 -3.72 -44.68 37.43
N VAL A 817 -4.85 -44.66 38.15
CA VAL A 817 -6.18 -44.58 37.55
C VAL A 817 -6.73 -43.17 37.74
N PHE A 818 -7.14 -42.53 36.63
CA PHE A 818 -7.74 -41.21 36.64
C PHE A 818 -9.20 -41.28 36.18
N SER A 819 -10.09 -40.53 36.84
CA SER A 819 -11.49 -40.42 36.46
C SER A 819 -12.02 -39.01 36.73
N SER A 820 -12.99 -38.57 35.93
CA SER A 820 -13.71 -37.31 36.16
C SER A 820 -14.82 -37.41 37.21
N PHE A 821 -15.17 -38.62 37.65
CA PHE A 821 -16.26 -38.88 38.59
C PHE A 821 -15.76 -39.67 39.80
N VAL A 822 -15.98 -39.13 41.00
CA VAL A 822 -15.58 -39.77 42.28
C VAL A 822 -16.27 -41.12 42.45
N LYS A 823 -17.60 -41.19 42.22
CA LYS A 823 -18.36 -42.45 42.22
C LYS A 823 -17.75 -43.54 41.33
N HIS A 824 -17.09 -43.17 40.23
CA HIS A 824 -16.45 -44.15 39.34
C HIS A 824 -15.15 -44.70 39.95
N LEU A 825 -14.40 -43.87 40.67
CA LEU A 825 -13.23 -44.33 41.42
C LEU A 825 -13.64 -45.23 42.58
N GLU A 826 -14.77 -44.93 43.25
CA GLU A 826 -15.34 -45.79 44.29
C GLU A 826 -15.66 -47.19 43.75
N GLN A 827 -16.23 -47.32 42.54
CA GLN A 827 -16.45 -48.64 41.92
C GLN A 827 -15.15 -49.42 41.71
N VAL A 828 -14.10 -48.75 41.22
CA VAL A 828 -12.78 -49.38 41.05
C VAL A 828 -12.17 -49.77 42.40
N GLU A 829 -12.32 -48.93 43.42
CA GLU A 829 -11.88 -49.22 44.78
C GLU A 829 -12.61 -50.43 45.38
N ASP A 830 -13.93 -50.52 45.21
CA ASP A 830 -14.74 -51.62 45.73
C ASP A 830 -14.38 -52.95 45.07
N TYR A 831 -14.14 -52.96 43.75
CA TYR A 831 -13.62 -54.13 43.05
C TYR A 831 -12.22 -54.53 43.58
N LEU A 832 -11.30 -53.58 43.72
CA LEU A 832 -9.94 -53.83 44.22
C LEU A 832 -9.86 -54.27 45.70
N LYS A 833 -10.93 -54.08 46.47
CA LYS A 833 -11.04 -54.59 47.85
C LYS A 833 -11.57 -56.03 47.91
N GLN A 834 -12.25 -56.47 46.86
CA GLN A 834 -12.83 -57.81 46.76
C GLN A 834 -11.81 -58.84 46.26
N GLU A 835 -10.89 -58.40 45.40
CA GLU A 835 -9.64 -59.10 45.03
C GLU A 835 -8.55 -58.96 46.12
#